data_AF-A0A1Q9EXQ9-F1
#
_entry.id   AF-A0A1Q9EXQ9-F1
#
_cell.length_a   1.000
_cell.length_b   1.000
_cell.length_c   1.000
_cell.angle_alpha   90.00
_cell.angle_beta   90.00
_cell.angle_gamma   90.00
#
_symmetry.space_group_name_H-M   'P 1'
#
loop_
_entity.id
_entity.type
_entity.pdbx_description
1 polymer ?
#
loop_
_entity_poly.entity_id
_entity_poly.type
_entity_poly.pdbx_seq_one_letter_code
_entity_poly.pdbx_strand_id
1 'polypeptide(L)'
;MATVVSALTTAVWEELLSLLETANDIRFNEIMPGTRTREELLSLSQISGGHLARRTLRSLPEVLLALADLHRQLKQRLVWRTWAAVARQSAAARHAQRRKFEQRQQLIDEQLAQAEAKSSRDGSHSLYKVIRSFKTGKPYERVQLRDEHGRFLTMKEERQVLEDYSRDLFGTGLDFQLKGASGSLGITPTEVMDQLRSIKVGKAVPRDCPPIVAWRSLGPEAIQHISQLLNRETQADSMDPKITSSSISWLPKPPKKPDKPASLRPIGVIAPEGKVLAGHLRKRLKPTLQAVMSEVTQFGFVPGRGTEEAICKALTHVDEARERARHMQRQAGRGHGGVTLKGSLTFSVDMSKAFDMVDRRRLRESLELADADPFLIDLVGKLHIQALYDMTANDQAFSIATRRGIKQGCKLAPSLFAFATFLLFRRLGAKCDIAALQKVLTMYADDTLLQMHFDDKAQLQEALQLCDLLLDQLTELGFKVNPEKSALLLQIHGGSAQTTRQGLITAKQGEKFVQLPSGRLIALKSQVTYLGIIISYQDYEMKSLRHRLQASKAALKEVAHAVRNSRAVTEKRRLSIWRITAWASAMYGLHVVGLTPQGLSQLESHMIFQLRFVLRSYSQETHETNQQFVQRNGFKAAKLQVLKRLQQFIKRQRKPGGNQLTLLPFYLPRAEMLFDALSSLTASPKQHITNQQQQHVCTECGSLFSGTGALRRHSQKHHAGACLFPKGPRFNPKKHAKAGAPECIACGHQFRSYFFLRRHIEASTCPRVSLLLQNQDDAEAPVTELEQLHERIKVEALRDPGQTAMNPELQLWLMESCALCGQALAGNKAVKQHLNRQHPEVMTRVQAKISPKLQQHKVMMKKGHPCRYCRTKVDAPGRHSEQCVPLLQAHVLQEAQQQRLDLTPRAYEGKPRATSTTSRPRGAPQIGLQVPVFVLEGFLLLANRHNHCYANSALQILHWVMPTMSAPVLQEAYRASQLARITPEHHVLSAIIRGWTFDGSQHDSAEFLSAILLNLPGMQVCSWETRSPMEAGYVVDEEGLSPIFLAAPFAADLQAMINQWSNQTPVHAMITAERFAILALPRYVGAGKNSSPIRLQETLSLPVFEAEGSALSWHSFSLRAGVIHIGEETTSGHYRSLIRTATQWFLADDSRPPTVCNLNDPLITGNVYLLLLELQQD
;
A
#
# COMPACT_ATOMS: atom_id res chain seq x y z
N MET A 1 12.83 76.47 -9.57
CA MET A 1 13.81 75.91 -8.60
C MET A 1 14.19 74.45 -8.89
N ALA A 2 13.27 73.52 -9.19
CA ALA A 2 13.66 72.13 -9.52
C ALA A 2 14.51 71.99 -10.81
N THR A 3 14.24 72.78 -11.85
CA THR A 3 15.03 72.76 -13.11
C THR A 3 16.37 73.49 -13.00
N VAL A 4 16.45 74.51 -12.14
CA VAL A 4 17.71 75.22 -11.84
C VAL A 4 18.62 74.37 -10.94
N VAL A 5 18.05 73.56 -10.05
CA VAL A 5 18.81 72.56 -9.26
C VAL A 5 19.32 71.41 -10.13
N SER A 6 18.60 70.98 -11.17
CA SER A 6 19.10 69.93 -12.10
C SER A 6 20.23 70.42 -13.02
N ALA A 7 20.19 71.67 -13.46
CA ALA A 7 21.23 72.22 -14.32
C ALA A 7 22.48 72.64 -13.52
N LEU A 8 22.30 73.18 -12.30
CA LEU A 8 23.42 73.49 -11.40
C LEU A 8 24.05 72.24 -10.80
N THR A 9 23.34 71.11 -10.65
CA THR A 9 23.94 69.90 -10.08
C THR A 9 24.88 69.20 -11.06
N THR A 10 24.55 69.06 -12.34
CA THR A 10 25.43 68.31 -13.26
C THR A 10 26.74 69.05 -13.54
N ALA A 11 26.68 70.35 -13.81
CA ALA A 11 27.88 71.16 -14.06
C ALA A 11 28.74 71.30 -12.81
N VAL A 12 28.13 71.59 -11.65
CA VAL A 12 28.88 71.67 -10.38
C VAL A 12 29.43 70.30 -9.99
N TRP A 13 28.75 69.19 -10.32
CA TRP A 13 29.19 67.82 -10.00
C TRP A 13 30.31 67.32 -10.92
N GLU A 14 30.28 67.65 -12.21
CA GLU A 14 31.40 67.38 -13.13
C GLU A 14 32.62 68.26 -12.82
N GLU A 15 32.42 69.55 -12.47
CA GLU A 15 33.50 70.42 -12.02
C GLU A 15 34.09 69.95 -10.68
N LEU A 16 33.27 69.34 -9.81
CA LEU A 16 33.71 68.73 -8.55
C LEU A 16 34.43 67.41 -8.72
N LEU A 17 33.95 66.54 -9.61
CA LEU A 17 34.64 65.30 -9.99
C LEU A 17 35.98 65.64 -10.62
N SER A 18 36.03 66.61 -11.53
CA SER A 18 37.27 67.09 -12.15
C SER A 18 38.23 67.75 -11.13
N LEU A 19 37.71 68.56 -10.19
CA LEU A 19 38.50 69.18 -9.12
C LEU A 19 38.89 68.21 -7.99
N LEU A 20 38.27 67.03 -7.88
CA LEU A 20 38.66 65.95 -6.96
C LEU A 20 39.65 64.99 -7.64
N GLU A 21 39.49 64.74 -8.93
CA GLU A 21 40.39 63.95 -9.77
C GLU A 21 41.75 64.63 -9.96
N THR A 22 41.78 65.95 -10.21
CA THR A 22 43.05 66.71 -10.30
C THR A 22 43.77 66.84 -8.95
N ALA A 23 43.14 66.41 -7.87
CA ALA A 23 43.52 66.78 -6.53
C ALA A 23 43.91 65.63 -5.58
N ASN A 24 43.62 64.36 -5.91
CA ASN A 24 43.86 63.26 -4.99
C ASN A 24 44.72 62.14 -5.58
N ASP A 25 46.02 62.31 -5.39
CA ASP A 25 46.94 61.27 -4.92
C ASP A 25 46.69 60.94 -3.42
N ILE A 26 45.45 61.07 -2.93
CA ILE A 26 45.05 60.76 -1.55
C ILE A 26 44.02 59.63 -1.57
N ARG A 27 44.40 58.49 -0.99
CA ARG A 27 43.59 57.27 -0.88
C ARG A 27 42.28 57.55 -0.16
N PHE A 28 41.14 57.36 -0.85
CA PHE A 28 39.80 57.52 -0.27
C PHE A 28 39.39 56.40 0.72
N ASN A 29 40.24 55.38 0.91
CA ASN A 29 40.00 54.28 1.86
C ASN A 29 40.44 54.59 3.31
N GLU A 30 41.01 55.77 3.61
CA GLU A 30 41.40 56.14 4.99
C GLU A 30 40.37 57.02 5.73
N ILE A 31 39.17 57.27 5.16
CA ILE A 31 38.10 58.03 5.81
C ILE A 31 36.87 57.14 6.03
N MET A 32 36.83 56.49 7.19
CA MET A 32 35.61 55.93 7.80
C MET A 32 35.72 56.13 9.32
N PRO A 33 34.64 56.16 10.12
CA PRO A 33 33.30 56.73 9.92
C PRO A 33 32.97 57.75 11.05
N GLY A 34 31.82 58.41 10.96
CA GLY A 34 31.33 59.34 11.99
C GLY A 34 31.55 60.80 11.62
N THR A 35 30.60 61.64 12.01
CA THR A 35 30.54 63.09 11.77
C THR A 35 31.84 63.79 12.14
N ARG A 36 32.79 63.87 11.21
CA ARG A 36 34.00 64.67 11.37
C ARG A 36 33.77 66.04 10.80
N THR A 37 34.08 67.06 11.58
CA THR A 37 33.94 68.44 11.15
C THR A 37 35.04 68.78 10.15
N ARG A 38 34.78 69.77 9.31
CA ARG A 38 35.64 70.21 8.20
C ARG A 38 37.11 70.48 8.60
N GLU A 39 37.36 70.81 9.87
CA GLU A 39 38.70 71.07 10.41
C GLU A 39 39.52 69.80 10.63
N GLU A 40 38.88 68.67 10.97
CA GLU A 40 39.56 67.40 11.25
C GLU A 40 40.03 66.69 9.97
N LEU A 41 39.36 66.92 8.84
CA LEU A 41 39.80 66.41 7.54
C LEU A 41 41.03 67.15 6.99
N LEU A 42 41.29 68.37 7.46
CA LEU A 42 42.40 69.20 6.96
C LEU A 42 43.75 68.85 7.58
N SER A 43 43.80 68.22 8.76
CA SER A 43 45.05 67.89 9.46
C SER A 43 45.75 66.63 8.95
N LEU A 44 45.05 65.76 8.21
CA LEU A 44 45.54 64.44 7.80
C LEU A 44 46.45 64.42 6.55
N SER A 45 46.64 65.53 5.83
CA SER A 45 47.41 65.53 4.58
C SER A 45 48.81 66.17 4.73
N GLN A 46 49.72 65.47 5.40
CA GLN A 46 51.17 65.72 5.31
C GLN A 46 51.89 64.82 4.28
N ILE A 47 51.15 64.11 3.43
CA ILE A 47 51.73 63.34 2.32
C ILE A 47 51.40 64.07 1.01
N SER A 48 52.43 64.26 0.19
CA SER A 48 52.54 65.16 -0.96
C SER A 48 51.39 65.06 -1.97
N GLY A 49 50.74 66.20 -2.25
CA GLY A 49 49.68 66.38 -3.26
C GLY A 49 48.54 67.35 -2.83
N GLY A 50 48.46 67.67 -1.53
CA GLY A 50 47.25 68.20 -0.89
C GLY A 50 46.91 69.69 -0.96
N HIS A 51 47.22 70.45 -2.02
CA HIS A 51 46.78 71.85 -2.12
C HIS A 51 45.47 72.06 -2.89
N LEU A 52 45.18 71.22 -3.89
CA LEU A 52 43.97 71.34 -4.72
C LEU A 52 42.75 70.67 -4.03
N ALA A 53 42.94 69.52 -3.39
CA ALA A 53 41.83 68.73 -2.78
C ALA A 53 41.25 69.42 -1.57
N ARG A 54 42.12 70.06 -0.78
CA ARG A 54 41.72 70.89 0.36
C ARG A 54 40.88 72.10 -0.06
N ARG A 55 40.98 72.56 -1.31
CA ARG A 55 40.19 73.69 -1.83
C ARG A 55 38.82 73.23 -2.34
N THR A 56 38.76 72.07 -2.98
CA THR A 56 37.55 71.44 -3.54
C THR A 56 36.61 70.89 -2.47
N LEU A 57 37.13 70.20 -1.44
CA LEU A 57 36.34 69.75 -0.29
C LEU A 57 35.78 70.91 0.54
N ARG A 58 36.42 72.09 0.47
CA ARG A 58 35.98 73.32 1.12
C ARG A 58 34.81 74.01 0.38
N SER A 59 34.53 73.67 -0.87
CA SER A 59 33.49 74.33 -1.70
C SER A 59 32.22 73.52 -1.91
N LEU A 60 32.14 72.27 -1.40
CA LEU A 60 30.96 71.40 -1.52
C LEU A 60 29.85 71.75 -0.50
N PRO A 61 28.59 72.00 -0.94
CA PRO A 61 27.46 72.15 -0.02
C PRO A 61 27.08 70.81 0.66
N GLU A 62 26.84 70.83 1.97
CA GLU A 62 26.46 69.65 2.78
C GLU A 62 25.26 68.86 2.22
N VAL A 63 24.39 69.52 1.46
CA VAL A 63 23.20 68.94 0.82
C VAL A 63 23.52 67.83 -0.18
N LEU A 64 24.66 67.89 -0.88
CA LEU A 64 25.05 66.88 -1.88
C LEU A 64 25.53 65.57 -1.23
N LEU A 65 26.17 65.65 -0.06
CA LEU A 65 26.59 64.48 0.70
C LEU A 65 25.38 63.73 1.30
N ALA A 66 24.34 64.46 1.72
CA ALA A 66 23.10 63.87 2.24
C ALA A 66 22.24 63.16 1.17
N LEU A 67 22.25 63.65 -0.08
CA LEU A 67 21.51 63.05 -1.20
C LEU A 67 22.09 61.71 -1.67
N ALA A 68 23.42 61.56 -1.64
CA ALA A 68 24.10 60.31 -1.99
C ALA A 68 23.74 59.17 -1.00
N ASP A 69 23.63 59.50 0.29
CA ASP A 69 23.31 58.53 1.34
C ASP A 69 21.82 58.10 1.31
N LEU A 70 20.92 59.02 0.96
CA LEU A 70 19.49 58.73 0.78
C LEU A 70 19.22 57.81 -0.43
N HIS A 71 19.95 57.97 -1.52
CA HIS A 71 19.84 57.14 -2.72
C HIS A 71 20.27 55.68 -2.46
N ARG A 72 21.35 55.49 -1.67
CA ARG A 72 21.83 54.16 -1.25
C ARG A 72 20.81 53.41 -0.40
N GLN A 73 20.13 54.10 0.52
CA GLN A 73 19.11 53.51 1.40
C GLN A 73 17.82 53.12 0.65
N LEU A 74 17.46 53.82 -0.44
CA LEU A 74 16.26 53.55 -1.25
C LEU A 74 16.41 52.31 -2.14
N LYS A 75 17.59 52.07 -2.74
CA LYS A 75 17.87 50.85 -3.55
C LYS A 75 17.76 49.58 -2.72
N GLN A 76 18.29 49.57 -1.49
CA GLN A 76 18.20 48.42 -0.58
C GLN A 76 16.74 48.09 -0.23
N ARG A 77 15.89 49.10 0.03
CA ARG A 77 14.48 48.90 0.38
C ARG A 77 13.63 48.28 -0.74
N LEU A 78 13.99 48.45 -2.02
CA LEU A 78 13.24 47.91 -3.16
C LEU A 78 13.40 46.38 -3.29
N VAL A 79 14.62 45.88 -3.10
CA VAL A 79 14.95 44.44 -3.09
C VAL A 79 14.29 43.73 -1.89
N TRP A 80 14.26 44.37 -0.72
CA TRP A 80 13.56 43.83 0.45
C TRP A 80 12.03 43.83 0.29
N ARG A 81 11.45 44.77 -0.47
CA ARG A 81 9.99 44.80 -0.74
C ARG A 81 9.55 43.70 -1.70
N THR A 82 10.35 43.40 -2.73
CA THR A 82 10.10 42.29 -3.66
C THR A 82 10.32 40.95 -2.98
N TRP A 83 11.38 40.79 -2.18
CA TRP A 83 11.59 39.58 -1.37
C TRP A 83 10.49 39.38 -0.32
N ALA A 84 10.08 40.44 0.39
CA ALA A 84 8.96 40.38 1.33
C ALA A 84 7.62 40.06 0.62
N ALA A 85 7.44 40.48 -0.63
CA ALA A 85 6.25 40.11 -1.43
C ALA A 85 6.26 38.63 -1.80
N VAL A 86 7.40 38.08 -2.24
CA VAL A 86 7.58 36.65 -2.53
C VAL A 86 7.44 35.81 -1.25
N ALA A 87 8.01 36.24 -0.13
CA ALA A 87 7.86 35.61 1.17
C ALA A 87 6.40 35.64 1.66
N ARG A 88 5.67 36.74 1.48
CA ARG A 88 4.23 36.84 1.77
C ARG A 88 3.39 35.92 0.88
N GLN A 89 3.71 35.81 -0.41
CA GLN A 89 3.01 34.93 -1.35
C GLN A 89 3.27 33.45 -1.03
N SER A 90 4.51 33.10 -0.66
CA SER A 90 4.89 31.77 -0.20
C SER A 90 4.24 31.42 1.14
N ALA A 91 4.21 32.36 2.09
CA ALA A 91 3.46 32.20 3.34
C ALA A 91 1.96 32.03 3.11
N ALA A 92 1.35 32.83 2.22
CA ALA A 92 -0.05 32.71 1.84
C ALA A 92 -0.36 31.35 1.18
N ALA A 93 0.54 30.84 0.34
CA ALA A 93 0.45 29.50 -0.25
C ALA A 93 0.52 28.41 0.81
N ARG A 94 1.44 28.52 1.80
CA ARG A 94 1.51 27.61 2.96
C ARG A 94 0.24 27.67 3.81
N HIS A 95 -0.30 28.87 4.10
CA HIS A 95 -1.56 29.04 4.81
C HIS A 95 -2.75 28.46 4.03
N ALA A 96 -2.79 28.62 2.71
CA ALA A 96 -3.81 27.99 1.86
C ALA A 96 -3.71 26.46 1.88
N GLN A 97 -2.49 25.91 1.89
CA GLN A 97 -2.26 24.47 1.98
C GLN A 97 -2.64 23.91 3.37
N ARG A 98 -2.33 24.64 4.46
CA ARG A 98 -2.80 24.33 5.83
C ARG A 98 -4.33 24.38 5.94
N ARG A 99 -4.99 25.40 5.40
CA ARG A 99 -6.46 25.48 5.37
C ARG A 99 -7.09 24.32 4.59
N LYS A 100 -6.56 23.99 3.40
CA LYS A 100 -7.01 22.82 2.62
C LYS A 100 -6.83 21.51 3.40
N PHE A 101 -5.74 21.40 4.16
CA PHE A 101 -5.48 20.26 5.03
C PHE A 101 -6.48 20.16 6.19
N GLU A 102 -6.69 21.27 6.92
CA GLU A 102 -7.64 21.36 8.03
C GLU A 102 -9.07 21.08 7.59
N GLN A 103 -9.52 21.67 6.47
CA GLN A 103 -10.82 21.38 5.86
C GLN A 103 -10.96 19.90 5.49
N ARG A 104 -9.91 19.30 4.92
CA ARG A 104 -9.90 17.86 4.63
C ARG A 104 -9.96 17.02 5.90
N GLN A 105 -9.31 17.45 6.99
CA GLN A 105 -9.38 16.76 8.29
C GLN A 105 -10.76 16.89 8.95
N GLN A 106 -11.38 18.07 8.91
CA GLN A 106 -12.74 18.29 9.41
C GLN A 106 -13.76 17.45 8.66
N LEU A 107 -13.67 17.40 7.32
CA LEU A 107 -14.53 16.54 6.51
C LEU A 107 -14.37 15.05 6.87
N ILE A 108 -13.13 14.61 7.13
CA ILE A 108 -12.83 13.25 7.58
C ILE A 108 -13.44 12.99 8.96
N ASP A 109 -13.36 13.93 9.89
CA ASP A 109 -13.91 13.82 11.24
C ASP A 109 -15.44 13.75 11.23
N GLU A 110 -16.10 14.61 10.46
CA GLU A 110 -17.55 14.54 10.29
C GLU A 110 -17.97 13.19 9.70
N GLN A 111 -17.24 12.70 8.70
CA GLN A 111 -17.53 11.39 8.09
C GLN A 111 -17.32 10.24 9.08
N LEU A 112 -16.24 10.26 9.87
CA LEU A 112 -15.95 9.23 10.89
C LEU A 112 -16.95 9.29 12.05
N ALA A 113 -17.27 10.47 12.57
CA ALA A 113 -18.26 10.66 13.63
C ALA A 113 -19.64 10.18 13.19
N GLN A 114 -20.05 10.52 11.96
CA GLN A 114 -21.28 9.99 11.38
C GLN A 114 -21.24 8.46 11.20
N ALA A 115 -20.09 7.88 10.82
CA ALA A 115 -19.93 6.43 10.72
C ALA A 115 -20.08 5.75 12.08
N GLU A 116 -19.42 6.28 13.11
CA GLU A 116 -19.43 5.71 14.46
C GLU A 116 -20.81 5.83 15.11
N ALA A 117 -21.47 6.98 14.97
CA ALA A 117 -22.84 7.20 15.45
C ALA A 117 -23.87 6.31 14.74
N LYS A 118 -23.66 5.99 13.46
CA LYS A 118 -24.55 5.09 12.69
C LYS A 118 -24.18 3.62 12.85
N SER A 119 -22.92 3.29 13.15
CA SER A 119 -22.48 1.91 13.38
C SER A 119 -23.11 1.29 14.63
N SER A 120 -23.50 2.10 15.61
CA SER A 120 -24.22 1.64 16.81
C SER A 120 -25.71 1.39 16.57
N ARG A 121 -26.29 1.93 15.48
CA ARG A 121 -27.73 1.86 15.18
C ARG A 121 -28.10 1.00 13.95
N ASP A 122 -27.31 1.04 12.87
CA ASP A 122 -27.72 0.55 11.53
C ASP A 122 -26.87 -0.62 10.96
N GLY A 123 -25.94 -1.18 11.71
CA GLY A 123 -25.06 -2.25 11.21
C GLY A 123 -24.13 -1.82 10.04
N SER A 124 -23.50 -2.82 9.40
CA SER A 124 -22.32 -2.73 8.51
C SER A 124 -22.45 -1.88 7.23
N HIS A 125 -23.64 -1.39 6.88
CA HIS A 125 -23.86 -0.59 5.66
C HIS A 125 -23.38 0.87 5.78
N SER A 126 -23.46 1.47 6.97
CA SER A 126 -22.96 2.84 7.23
C SER A 126 -21.45 2.93 7.05
N LEU A 127 -20.77 1.87 7.49
CA LEU A 127 -19.34 1.66 7.38
C LEU A 127 -18.82 1.59 5.93
N TYR A 128 -19.51 0.86 5.06
CA TYR A 128 -19.09 0.67 3.66
C TYR A 128 -18.99 1.99 2.89
N LYS A 129 -19.82 2.98 3.24
CA LYS A 129 -19.76 4.33 2.64
C LYS A 129 -18.49 5.09 3.03
N VAL A 130 -18.07 4.95 4.27
CA VAL A 130 -16.88 5.60 4.80
C VAL A 130 -15.62 4.91 4.27
N ILE A 131 -15.62 3.57 4.15
CA ILE A 131 -14.59 2.85 3.40
C ILE A 131 -14.45 3.46 1.99
N ARG A 132 -15.56 3.66 1.28
CA ARG A 132 -15.56 4.16 -0.11
C ARG A 132 -15.02 5.59 -0.24
N SER A 133 -15.23 6.47 0.75
CA SER A 133 -14.65 7.83 0.71
C SER A 133 -13.14 7.84 0.96
N PHE A 134 -12.61 6.84 1.67
CA PHE A 134 -11.16 6.68 1.90
C PHE A 134 -10.44 5.82 0.86
N LYS A 135 -11.16 5.12 -0.02
CA LYS A 135 -10.54 4.42 -1.16
C LYS A 135 -9.92 5.47 -2.07
N THR A 136 -8.63 5.33 -2.37
CA THR A 136 -8.06 5.94 -3.58
C THR A 136 -8.93 5.45 -4.73
N GLY A 137 -9.68 6.34 -5.37
CA GLY A 137 -10.54 5.96 -6.48
C GLY A 137 -9.72 5.11 -7.42
N LYS A 138 -10.15 3.86 -7.66
CA LYS A 138 -9.68 3.22 -8.88
C LYS A 138 -10.05 4.19 -10.02
N PRO A 139 -9.16 4.47 -10.98
CA PRO A 139 -9.58 5.18 -12.17
C PRO A 139 -10.86 4.52 -12.67
N TYR A 140 -11.83 5.33 -13.12
CA TYR A 140 -13.10 4.82 -13.64
C TYR A 140 -12.77 3.90 -14.82
N GLU A 141 -12.61 2.60 -14.56
CA GLU A 141 -12.46 1.61 -15.61
C GLU A 141 -13.80 1.58 -16.33
N ARG A 142 -13.83 2.20 -17.51
CA ARG A 142 -14.98 2.14 -18.40
C ARG A 142 -15.33 0.67 -18.58
N VAL A 143 -16.58 0.32 -18.21
CA VAL A 143 -17.15 -0.98 -18.54
C VAL A 143 -17.16 -1.04 -20.06
N GLN A 144 -16.41 -1.98 -20.63
CA GLN A 144 -16.37 -2.20 -22.07
C GLN A 144 -16.65 -3.68 -22.30
N LEU A 145 -17.81 -3.96 -22.89
CA LEU A 145 -18.21 -5.33 -23.17
C LEU A 145 -17.31 -5.98 -24.21
N ARG A 146 -17.20 -7.31 -24.12
CA ARG A 146 -16.40 -8.15 -25.01
C ARG A 146 -17.24 -9.27 -25.62
N ASP A 147 -16.88 -9.69 -26.82
CA ASP A 147 -17.44 -10.90 -27.44
C ASP A 147 -16.84 -12.19 -26.85
N GLU A 148 -17.25 -13.33 -27.40
CA GLU A 148 -16.83 -14.67 -26.96
C GLU A 148 -15.33 -14.93 -27.16
N HIS A 149 -14.71 -14.26 -28.13
CA HIS A 149 -13.28 -14.34 -28.42
C HIS A 149 -12.46 -13.32 -27.62
N GLY A 150 -13.10 -12.51 -26.78
CA GLY A 150 -12.46 -11.52 -25.91
C GLY A 150 -12.13 -10.19 -26.59
N ARG A 151 -12.60 -9.96 -27.83
CA ARG A 151 -12.49 -8.68 -28.55
C ARG A 151 -13.48 -7.68 -27.97
N PHE A 152 -13.07 -6.43 -27.91
CA PHE A 152 -13.93 -5.34 -27.45
C PHE A 152 -15.06 -5.07 -28.45
N LEU A 153 -16.28 -4.94 -27.95
CA LEU A 153 -17.42 -4.55 -28.77
C LEU A 153 -17.32 -3.08 -29.18
N THR A 154 -17.77 -2.76 -30.39
CA THR A 154 -18.00 -1.39 -30.85
C THR A 154 -19.20 -0.77 -30.14
N MET A 155 -19.37 0.55 -30.22
CA MET A 155 -20.49 1.22 -29.54
C MET A 155 -21.87 0.69 -29.98
N LYS A 156 -22.02 0.39 -31.28
CA LYS A 156 -23.25 -0.16 -31.87
C LYS A 156 -23.50 -1.60 -31.41
N GLU A 157 -22.48 -2.45 -31.43
CA GLU A 157 -22.56 -3.84 -30.94
C GLU A 157 -22.86 -3.87 -29.44
N GLU A 158 -22.21 -3.02 -28.63
CA GLU A 158 -22.43 -2.94 -27.19
C GLU A 158 -23.86 -2.50 -26.83
N ARG A 159 -24.39 -1.49 -27.54
CA ARG A 159 -25.81 -1.11 -27.43
C ARG A 159 -26.71 -2.30 -27.75
N GLN A 160 -26.50 -2.94 -28.90
CA GLN A 160 -27.34 -4.06 -29.36
C GLN A 160 -27.34 -5.21 -28.34
N VAL A 161 -26.16 -5.60 -27.86
CA VAL A 161 -26.00 -6.67 -26.86
C VAL A 161 -26.71 -6.32 -25.54
N LEU A 162 -26.62 -5.07 -25.09
CA LEU A 162 -27.35 -4.62 -23.89
C LEU A 162 -28.86 -4.57 -24.10
N GLU A 163 -29.30 -4.13 -25.27
CA GLU A 163 -30.71 -4.06 -25.65
C GLU A 163 -31.33 -5.47 -25.72
N ASP A 164 -30.67 -6.40 -26.41
CA ASP A 164 -31.13 -7.79 -26.52
C ASP A 164 -31.13 -8.50 -25.17
N TYR A 165 -30.06 -8.33 -24.39
CA TYR A 165 -29.98 -8.86 -23.03
C TYR A 165 -31.10 -8.31 -22.13
N SER A 166 -31.44 -7.03 -22.27
CA SER A 166 -32.47 -6.38 -21.48
C SER A 166 -33.88 -6.74 -21.95
N ARG A 167 -34.08 -6.96 -23.26
CA ARG A 167 -35.34 -7.45 -23.83
C ARG A 167 -35.63 -8.87 -23.35
N ASP A 168 -34.62 -9.75 -23.37
CA ASP A 168 -34.71 -11.06 -22.73
C ASP A 168 -35.04 -10.87 -21.25
N LEU A 169 -34.22 -10.12 -20.50
CA LEU A 169 -34.31 -10.01 -19.04
C LEU A 169 -35.59 -9.35 -18.52
N PHE A 170 -36.19 -8.39 -19.22
CA PHE A 170 -37.33 -7.62 -18.69
C PHE A 170 -38.57 -7.66 -19.56
N GLY A 171 -38.43 -7.87 -20.87
CA GLY A 171 -39.51 -7.75 -21.84
C GLY A 171 -40.37 -9.01 -22.01
N THR A 172 -40.05 -10.10 -21.31
CA THR A 172 -40.74 -11.38 -21.40
C THR A 172 -41.63 -11.65 -20.19
N GLY A 173 -42.63 -12.53 -20.33
CA GLY A 173 -43.57 -12.89 -19.27
C GLY A 173 -44.94 -12.24 -19.41
N LEU A 174 -45.89 -12.75 -18.62
CA LEU A 174 -47.24 -12.19 -18.51
C LEU A 174 -47.25 -11.12 -17.42
N ASP A 175 -47.89 -9.99 -17.71
CA ASP A 175 -47.87 -8.82 -16.83
C ASP A 175 -48.92 -8.92 -15.70
N PHE A 176 -48.89 -7.94 -14.80
CA PHE A 176 -49.85 -7.79 -13.71
C PHE A 176 -51.27 -7.51 -14.28
N GLN A 177 -52.29 -8.15 -13.71
CA GLN A 177 -53.69 -7.91 -14.09
C GLN A 177 -54.35 -6.95 -13.09
N LEU A 178 -54.95 -5.88 -13.59
CA LEU A 178 -55.74 -4.92 -12.79
C LEU A 178 -57.18 -5.42 -12.67
N LYS A 179 -57.81 -5.24 -11.50
CA LYS A 179 -59.23 -5.58 -11.28
C LYS A 179 -60.16 -4.36 -11.21
N GLY A 180 -59.61 -3.15 -11.30
CA GLY A 180 -60.38 -1.89 -11.27
C GLY A 180 -60.87 -1.51 -9.88
N ALA A 181 -60.16 -1.92 -8.81
CA ALA A 181 -60.57 -1.61 -7.45
C ALA A 181 -60.49 -0.10 -7.17
N SER A 182 -61.56 0.48 -6.61
CA SER A 182 -61.61 1.89 -6.23
C SER A 182 -61.16 2.10 -4.77
N GLY A 183 -60.49 3.21 -4.50
CA GLY A 183 -59.99 3.56 -3.17
C GLY A 183 -59.18 4.85 -3.22
N SER A 184 -58.62 5.29 -2.09
CA SER A 184 -57.79 6.51 -2.05
C SER A 184 -56.60 6.36 -1.11
N LEU A 185 -55.42 6.81 -1.57
CA LEU A 185 -54.23 6.91 -0.72
C LEU A 185 -54.27 8.11 0.22
N GLY A 186 -55.02 9.16 -0.12
CA GLY A 186 -55.12 10.39 0.69
C GLY A 186 -53.75 10.99 1.04
N ILE A 187 -52.83 11.08 0.07
CA ILE A 187 -51.48 11.59 0.32
C ILE A 187 -51.57 13.06 0.70
N THR A 188 -51.02 13.41 1.87
CA THR A 188 -50.99 14.80 2.37
C THR A 188 -49.66 15.51 2.05
N PRO A 189 -49.64 16.86 1.99
CA PRO A 189 -48.41 17.62 1.77
C PRO A 189 -47.31 17.30 2.81
N THR A 190 -47.70 17.12 4.08
CA THR A 190 -46.79 16.75 5.16
C THR A 190 -46.13 15.39 4.89
N GLU A 191 -46.90 14.40 4.43
CA GLU A 191 -46.36 13.08 4.11
C GLU A 191 -45.46 13.09 2.88
N VAL A 192 -45.74 13.92 1.88
CA VAL A 192 -44.81 14.15 0.75
C VAL A 192 -43.49 14.67 1.28
N MET A 193 -43.53 15.70 2.15
CA MET A 193 -42.34 16.30 2.74
C MET A 193 -41.54 15.28 3.57
N ASP A 194 -42.21 14.47 4.39
CA ASP A 194 -41.57 13.40 5.17
C ASP A 194 -40.92 12.35 4.28
N GLN A 195 -41.60 11.95 3.20
CA GLN A 195 -41.05 11.00 2.24
C GLN A 195 -39.84 11.58 1.51
N LEU A 196 -39.82 12.86 1.14
CA LEU A 196 -38.67 13.53 0.53
C LEU A 196 -37.51 13.66 1.52
N ARG A 197 -37.78 14.05 2.78
CA ARG A 197 -36.78 14.16 3.86
C ARG A 197 -36.15 12.80 4.20
N SER A 198 -36.90 11.71 4.07
CA SER A 198 -36.36 10.35 4.23
C SER A 198 -35.35 9.95 3.13
N ILE A 199 -35.36 10.63 1.97
CA ILE A 199 -34.40 10.39 0.89
C ILE A 199 -33.08 11.10 1.22
N LYS A 200 -31.99 10.33 1.16
CA LYS A 200 -30.64 10.85 1.44
C LYS A 200 -30.23 11.84 0.34
N VAL A 201 -29.69 13.00 0.73
CA VAL A 201 -29.35 14.13 -0.18
C VAL A 201 -28.45 13.72 -1.36
N GLY A 202 -27.44 12.88 -1.12
CA GLY A 202 -26.53 12.40 -2.17
C GLY A 202 -27.05 11.21 -3.00
N LYS A 203 -28.37 11.00 -3.10
CA LYS A 203 -28.94 9.94 -3.93
C LYS A 203 -29.11 10.43 -5.37
N ALA A 204 -28.75 9.58 -6.32
CA ALA A 204 -28.96 9.84 -7.74
C ALA A 204 -30.46 9.94 -8.09
N VAL A 205 -30.73 10.77 -9.08
CA VAL A 205 -32.01 11.00 -9.75
C VAL A 205 -31.82 10.77 -11.25
N PRO A 206 -32.90 10.57 -12.03
CA PRO A 206 -32.84 10.58 -13.48
C PRO A 206 -32.16 11.85 -14.03
N ARG A 207 -31.58 11.79 -15.23
CA ARG A 207 -30.74 12.89 -15.79
C ARG A 207 -31.52 14.20 -15.97
N ASP A 208 -32.82 14.10 -16.22
CA ASP A 208 -33.79 15.17 -16.42
C ASP A 208 -34.37 15.73 -15.11
N CYS A 209 -34.01 15.15 -13.96
CA CYS A 209 -34.52 15.58 -12.65
C CYS A 209 -33.50 16.41 -11.86
N PRO A 210 -33.93 17.46 -11.12
CA PRO A 210 -33.07 18.16 -10.18
C PRO A 210 -32.55 17.24 -9.06
N PRO A 211 -31.36 17.51 -8.48
CA PRO A 211 -30.81 16.71 -7.38
C PRO A 211 -31.70 16.77 -6.14
N ILE A 212 -31.67 15.71 -5.30
CA ILE A 212 -32.55 15.58 -4.11
C ILE A 212 -32.49 16.77 -3.16
N VAL A 213 -31.37 17.51 -3.11
CA VAL A 213 -31.27 18.74 -2.30
C VAL A 213 -32.32 19.77 -2.72
N ALA A 214 -32.55 19.96 -4.02
CA ALA A 214 -33.55 20.89 -4.54
C ALA A 214 -34.97 20.45 -4.14
N TRP A 215 -35.27 19.16 -4.28
CA TRP A 215 -36.55 18.58 -3.87
C TRP A 215 -36.87 18.76 -2.39
N ARG A 216 -35.86 18.72 -1.53
CA ARG A 216 -36.03 18.93 -0.09
C ARG A 216 -36.18 20.39 0.31
N SER A 217 -35.86 21.31 -0.59
CA SER A 217 -35.96 22.76 -0.41
C SER A 217 -37.20 23.36 -1.06
N LEU A 218 -38.09 22.53 -1.63
CA LEU A 218 -39.34 22.99 -2.22
C LEU A 218 -40.22 23.69 -1.18
N GLY A 219 -40.82 24.81 -1.58
CA GLY A 219 -41.81 25.55 -0.79
C GLY A 219 -43.14 24.80 -0.64
N PRO A 220 -44.02 25.26 0.27
CA PRO A 220 -45.28 24.59 0.60
C PRO A 220 -46.20 24.40 -0.61
N GLU A 221 -46.28 25.38 -1.52
CA GLU A 221 -47.11 25.31 -2.73
C GLU A 221 -46.70 24.17 -3.67
N ALA A 222 -45.39 24.02 -3.91
CA ALA A 222 -44.87 22.94 -4.74
C ALA A 222 -45.11 21.56 -4.10
N ILE A 223 -44.97 21.45 -2.78
CA ILE A 223 -45.27 20.21 -2.04
C ILE A 223 -46.76 19.87 -2.11
N GLN A 224 -47.64 20.87 -1.99
CA GLN A 224 -49.07 20.71 -2.16
C GLN A 224 -49.42 20.23 -3.58
N HIS A 225 -48.81 20.83 -4.59
CA HIS A 225 -49.01 20.43 -5.98
C HIS A 225 -48.59 18.97 -6.23
N ILE A 226 -47.42 18.55 -5.71
CA ILE A 226 -46.98 17.15 -5.80
C ILE A 226 -47.98 16.21 -5.12
N SER A 227 -48.53 16.60 -3.97
CA SER A 227 -49.55 15.82 -3.25
C SER A 227 -50.81 15.63 -4.09
N GLN A 228 -51.31 16.71 -4.70
CA GLN A 228 -52.48 16.68 -5.58
C GLN A 228 -52.24 15.86 -6.85
N LEU A 229 -51.06 16.03 -7.47
CA LEU A 229 -50.62 15.24 -8.62
C LEU A 229 -50.65 13.75 -8.30
N LEU A 230 -49.94 13.33 -7.25
CA LEU A 230 -49.86 11.91 -6.90
C LEU A 230 -51.23 11.30 -6.57
N ASN A 231 -52.10 12.03 -5.88
CA ASN A 231 -53.47 11.53 -5.63
C ASN A 231 -54.27 11.39 -6.93
N ARG A 232 -54.20 12.36 -7.85
CA ARG A 232 -54.84 12.28 -9.18
C ARG A 232 -54.34 11.08 -9.97
N GLU A 233 -53.03 10.91 -10.03
CA GLU A 233 -52.36 9.80 -10.74
C GLU A 233 -52.72 8.43 -10.15
N THR A 234 -53.02 8.33 -8.85
CA THR A 234 -53.48 7.05 -8.26
C THR A 234 -54.90 6.67 -8.68
N GLN A 235 -55.73 7.65 -9.03
CA GLN A 235 -57.11 7.44 -9.49
C GLN A 235 -57.18 7.19 -11.00
N ALA A 236 -56.24 7.75 -11.77
CA ALA A 236 -56.18 7.58 -13.22
C ALA A 236 -56.06 6.09 -13.63
N ASP A 237 -56.66 5.72 -14.77
CA ASP A 237 -56.58 4.35 -15.32
C ASP A 237 -55.13 3.95 -15.65
N SER A 238 -54.37 4.90 -16.21
CA SER A 238 -52.94 4.80 -16.44
C SER A 238 -52.21 5.96 -15.77
N MET A 239 -51.02 5.66 -15.25
CA MET A 239 -50.18 6.63 -14.53
C MET A 239 -49.10 7.20 -15.46
N ASP A 240 -48.71 8.45 -15.24
CA ASP A 240 -47.64 9.12 -15.99
C ASP A 240 -46.37 8.25 -16.04
N PRO A 241 -45.83 7.94 -17.24
CA PRO A 241 -44.54 7.28 -17.42
C PRO A 241 -43.39 7.89 -16.62
N LYS A 242 -43.39 9.18 -16.26
CA LYS A 242 -42.38 9.78 -15.39
C LYS A 242 -42.39 9.21 -13.98
N ILE A 243 -43.55 8.77 -13.49
CA ILE A 243 -43.73 8.16 -12.16
C ILE A 243 -43.40 6.66 -12.23
N THR A 244 -43.80 6.00 -13.31
CA THR A 244 -43.67 4.54 -13.46
C THR A 244 -42.35 4.11 -14.09
N SER A 245 -41.67 4.91 -14.90
CA SER A 245 -40.44 4.50 -15.60
C SER A 245 -39.21 4.62 -14.70
N SER A 246 -38.09 4.05 -15.13
CA SER A 246 -36.83 4.06 -14.38
C SER A 246 -35.64 4.17 -15.31
N SER A 247 -34.74 5.11 -15.01
CA SER A 247 -33.44 5.16 -15.67
C SER A 247 -32.53 4.09 -15.08
N ILE A 248 -32.03 3.16 -15.91
CA ILE A 248 -31.20 2.05 -15.48
C ILE A 248 -29.73 2.44 -15.50
N SER A 249 -29.08 2.24 -14.36
CA SER A 249 -27.64 2.34 -14.20
C SER A 249 -27.01 0.95 -14.04
N TRP A 250 -26.06 0.61 -14.90
CA TRP A 250 -25.35 -0.67 -14.87
C TRP A 250 -24.18 -0.64 -13.88
N LEU A 251 -24.23 -1.48 -12.84
CA LEU A 251 -23.17 -1.61 -11.84
C LEU A 251 -22.39 -2.92 -11.99
N PRO A 252 -21.04 -2.91 -12.03
CA PRO A 252 -20.23 -4.13 -11.98
C PRO A 252 -20.54 -4.99 -10.75
N LYS A 253 -20.67 -6.31 -10.93
CA LYS A 253 -20.79 -7.29 -9.84
C LYS A 253 -19.39 -7.73 -9.37
N PRO A 254 -18.93 -7.36 -8.16
CA PRO A 254 -17.64 -7.85 -7.65
C PRO A 254 -17.74 -9.35 -7.29
N PRO A 255 -16.69 -10.17 -7.50
CA PRO A 255 -15.40 -9.87 -8.11
C PRO A 255 -15.36 -10.11 -9.64
N LYS A 256 -16.51 -10.28 -10.30
CA LYS A 256 -16.57 -10.59 -11.73
C LYS A 256 -16.00 -9.43 -12.55
N LYS A 257 -15.29 -9.75 -13.62
CA LYS A 257 -14.86 -8.75 -14.61
C LYS A 257 -16.11 -8.18 -15.28
N PRO A 258 -16.23 -6.85 -15.45
CA PRO A 258 -17.38 -6.22 -16.10
C PRO A 258 -17.22 -6.24 -17.63
N ASP A 259 -17.02 -7.42 -18.21
CA ASP A 259 -16.80 -7.63 -19.65
C ASP A 259 -18.02 -8.24 -20.37
N LYS A 260 -19.06 -8.63 -19.62
CA LYS A 260 -20.31 -9.21 -20.14
C LYS A 260 -21.53 -8.58 -19.46
N PRO A 261 -22.70 -8.46 -20.12
CA PRO A 261 -23.93 -7.96 -19.50
C PRO A 261 -24.33 -8.73 -18.24
N ALA A 262 -24.16 -10.05 -18.23
CA ALA A 262 -24.44 -10.91 -17.08
C ALA A 262 -23.61 -10.55 -15.83
N SER A 263 -22.43 -9.96 -16.02
CA SER A 263 -21.55 -9.46 -14.94
C SER A 263 -21.97 -8.08 -14.42
N LEU A 264 -22.98 -7.44 -15.02
CA LEU A 264 -23.53 -6.16 -14.60
C LEU A 264 -24.85 -6.37 -13.83
N ARG A 265 -25.13 -5.46 -12.90
CA ARG A 265 -26.38 -5.38 -12.13
C ARG A 265 -27.15 -4.13 -12.56
N PRO A 266 -28.37 -4.26 -13.09
CA PRO A 266 -29.21 -3.12 -13.42
C PRO A 266 -29.77 -2.50 -12.13
N ILE A 267 -29.62 -1.19 -11.95
CA ILE A 267 -30.25 -0.45 -10.85
C ILE A 267 -31.17 0.61 -11.43
N GLY A 268 -32.46 0.53 -11.11
CA GLY A 268 -33.48 1.52 -11.47
C GLY A 268 -33.39 2.77 -10.61
N VAL A 269 -33.10 3.90 -11.26
CA VAL A 269 -33.17 5.23 -10.70
C VAL A 269 -34.53 5.83 -11.06
N ILE A 270 -35.40 5.93 -10.06
CA ILE A 270 -36.77 6.47 -10.21
C ILE A 270 -36.79 7.97 -9.90
N ALA A 271 -37.67 8.72 -10.56
CA ALA A 271 -37.97 10.11 -10.26
C ALA A 271 -38.39 10.30 -8.78
N PRO A 272 -38.15 11.48 -8.18
CA PRO A 272 -38.48 11.74 -6.78
C PRO A 272 -39.97 11.52 -6.43
N GLU A 273 -40.89 11.88 -7.30
CA GLU A 273 -42.34 11.72 -7.17
C GLU A 273 -42.72 10.23 -7.11
N GLY A 274 -42.19 9.42 -8.04
CA GLY A 274 -42.34 7.96 -8.01
C GLY A 274 -41.74 7.33 -6.76
N LYS A 275 -40.64 7.87 -6.22
CA LYS A 275 -40.07 7.43 -4.93
C LYS A 275 -40.94 7.84 -3.74
N VAL A 276 -41.63 8.98 -3.79
CA VAL A 276 -42.60 9.40 -2.76
C VAL A 276 -43.78 8.45 -2.76
N LEU A 277 -44.40 8.21 -3.92
CA LEU A 277 -45.54 7.31 -4.07
C LEU A 277 -45.20 5.87 -3.63
N ALA A 278 -44.08 5.31 -4.11
CA ALA A 278 -43.62 4.00 -3.69
C ALA A 278 -43.32 3.92 -2.17
N GLY A 279 -42.86 5.02 -1.58
CA GLY A 279 -42.64 5.13 -0.14
C GLY A 279 -43.95 5.13 0.66
N HIS A 280 -44.96 5.83 0.17
CA HIS A 280 -46.28 5.89 0.77
C HIS A 280 -47.02 4.54 0.65
N LEU A 281 -46.99 3.91 -0.54
CA LEU A 281 -47.56 2.57 -0.75
C LEU A 281 -46.90 1.53 0.15
N ARG A 282 -45.57 1.59 0.33
CA ARG A 282 -44.86 0.76 1.31
C ARG A 282 -45.35 1.00 2.74
N LYS A 283 -45.62 2.24 3.13
CA LYS A 283 -46.14 2.57 4.47
C LYS A 283 -47.53 1.94 4.68
N ARG A 284 -48.40 1.99 3.67
CA ARG A 284 -49.75 1.41 3.70
C ARG A 284 -49.75 -0.13 3.73
N LEU A 285 -48.88 -0.79 2.96
CA LEU A 285 -48.76 -2.25 2.93
C LEU A 285 -48.01 -2.85 4.12
N LYS A 286 -47.35 -2.01 4.94
CA LYS A 286 -46.49 -2.46 6.04
C LYS A 286 -47.25 -3.30 7.09
N PRO A 287 -48.46 -2.94 7.56
CA PRO A 287 -49.19 -3.74 8.55
C PRO A 287 -49.52 -5.14 8.02
N THR A 288 -50.05 -5.24 6.79
CA THR A 288 -50.33 -6.52 6.12
C THR A 288 -49.08 -7.37 5.99
N LEU A 289 -47.98 -6.76 5.51
CA LEU A 289 -46.70 -7.47 5.41
C LEU A 289 -46.23 -7.96 6.79
N GLN A 290 -46.40 -7.14 7.84
CA GLN A 290 -46.00 -7.53 9.19
C GLN A 290 -46.83 -8.73 9.68
N ALA A 291 -48.15 -8.72 9.49
CA ALA A 291 -49.02 -9.83 9.88
C ALA A 291 -48.56 -11.15 9.23
N VAL A 292 -48.43 -11.20 7.91
CA VAL A 292 -48.07 -12.44 7.20
C VAL A 292 -46.63 -12.88 7.44
N MET A 293 -45.69 -11.94 7.62
CA MET A 293 -44.29 -12.29 7.89
C MET A 293 -44.10 -12.90 9.27
N SER A 294 -45.06 -12.78 10.20
CA SER A 294 -44.96 -13.40 11.54
C SER A 294 -44.81 -14.92 11.47
N GLU A 295 -45.39 -15.57 10.47
CA GLU A 295 -45.34 -17.03 10.27
C GLU A 295 -44.16 -17.49 9.41
N VAL A 296 -43.62 -16.62 8.56
CA VAL A 296 -42.61 -16.99 7.56
C VAL A 296 -41.19 -16.90 8.14
N THR A 297 -40.31 -17.85 7.83
CA THR A 297 -38.88 -17.82 8.18
C THR A 297 -38.01 -16.97 7.25
N GLN A 298 -38.55 -15.82 6.83
CA GLN A 298 -37.86 -14.82 6.02
C GLN A 298 -37.22 -13.78 6.95
N PHE A 299 -35.90 -13.69 6.91
CA PHE A 299 -35.10 -12.75 7.71
C PHE A 299 -34.67 -11.51 6.91
N GLY A 300 -34.65 -11.60 5.58
CA GLY A 300 -34.33 -10.48 4.69
C GLY A 300 -35.54 -9.58 4.46
N PHE A 301 -35.32 -8.26 4.44
CA PHE A 301 -36.36 -7.24 4.19
C PHE A 301 -37.54 -7.19 5.18
N VAL A 302 -37.50 -7.97 6.26
CA VAL A 302 -38.51 -7.96 7.33
C VAL A 302 -38.04 -7.06 8.48
N PRO A 303 -38.84 -6.09 8.94
CA PRO A 303 -38.47 -5.24 10.07
C PRO A 303 -38.12 -6.05 11.32
N GLY A 304 -36.97 -5.73 11.93
CA GLY A 304 -36.51 -6.37 13.16
C GLY A 304 -35.79 -7.70 12.97
N ARG A 305 -35.80 -8.30 11.78
CA ARG A 305 -35.00 -9.50 11.47
C ARG A 305 -33.71 -9.12 10.76
N GLY A 306 -32.62 -9.81 11.07
CA GLY A 306 -31.29 -9.51 10.55
C GLY A 306 -30.51 -10.74 10.10
N THR A 307 -29.28 -10.50 9.65
CA THR A 307 -28.37 -11.58 9.22
C THR A 307 -27.90 -12.43 10.40
N GLU A 308 -27.81 -11.85 11.59
CA GLU A 308 -27.30 -12.53 12.79
C GLU A 308 -28.27 -13.63 13.25
N GLU A 309 -29.57 -13.36 13.22
CA GLU A 309 -30.64 -14.32 13.52
C GLU A 309 -30.65 -15.47 12.50
N ALA A 310 -30.59 -15.15 11.21
CA ALA A 310 -30.56 -16.16 10.14
C ALA A 310 -29.33 -17.08 10.21
N ILE A 311 -28.15 -16.52 10.50
CA ILE A 311 -26.91 -17.29 10.72
C ILE A 311 -27.06 -18.17 11.97
N CYS A 312 -27.57 -17.64 13.07
CA CYS A 312 -27.70 -18.38 14.32
C CYS A 312 -28.68 -19.56 14.19
N LYS A 313 -29.82 -19.36 13.50
CA LYS A 313 -30.75 -20.46 13.15
C LYS A 313 -30.05 -21.53 12.31
N ALA A 314 -29.34 -21.11 11.25
CA ALA A 314 -28.66 -22.05 10.35
C ALA A 314 -27.56 -22.87 11.05
N LEU A 315 -26.86 -22.29 12.03
CA LEU A 315 -25.84 -22.97 12.81
C LEU A 315 -26.40 -23.85 13.92
N THR A 316 -27.61 -23.59 14.40
CA THR A 316 -28.32 -24.48 15.35
C THR A 316 -28.47 -25.88 14.76
N HIS A 317 -28.92 -25.98 13.51
CA HIS A 317 -28.93 -27.24 12.76
C HIS A 317 -27.56 -27.92 12.67
N VAL A 318 -26.50 -27.14 12.42
CA VAL A 318 -25.14 -27.69 12.26
C VAL A 318 -24.61 -28.24 13.58
N ASP A 319 -24.89 -27.57 14.69
CA ASP A 319 -24.49 -28.02 16.04
C ASP A 319 -25.25 -29.29 16.43
N GLU A 320 -26.55 -29.36 16.16
CA GLU A 320 -27.37 -30.58 16.35
C GLU A 320 -26.84 -31.74 15.49
N ALA A 321 -26.52 -31.50 14.22
CA ALA A 321 -25.95 -32.51 13.33
C ALA A 321 -24.60 -33.06 13.83
N ARG A 322 -23.75 -32.18 14.39
CA ARG A 322 -22.47 -32.58 14.99
C ARG A 322 -22.65 -33.39 16.26
N GLU A 323 -23.59 -33.03 17.12
CA GLU A 323 -23.87 -33.81 18.33
C GLU A 323 -24.40 -35.20 17.97
N ARG A 324 -25.35 -35.28 17.03
CA ARG A 324 -25.83 -36.55 16.47
C ARG A 324 -24.66 -37.40 15.96
N ALA A 325 -23.73 -36.82 15.18
CA ALA A 325 -22.56 -37.52 14.68
C ALA A 325 -21.62 -38.03 15.79
N ARG A 326 -21.38 -37.25 16.85
CA ARG A 326 -20.58 -37.66 18.02
C ARG A 326 -21.22 -38.82 18.77
N HIS A 327 -22.53 -38.78 18.98
CA HIS A 327 -23.26 -39.90 19.58
C HIS A 327 -23.10 -41.19 18.76
N MET A 328 -23.18 -41.11 17.43
CA MET A 328 -22.99 -42.28 16.57
C MET A 328 -21.58 -42.86 16.63
N GLN A 329 -20.55 -42.02 16.66
CA GLN A 329 -19.16 -42.46 16.79
C GLN A 329 -18.92 -43.22 18.11
N ARG A 330 -19.52 -42.74 19.21
CA ARG A 330 -19.44 -43.41 20.51
C ARG A 330 -20.14 -44.77 20.51
N GLN A 331 -21.27 -44.90 19.82
CA GLN A 331 -22.02 -46.16 19.72
C GLN A 331 -21.33 -47.20 18.82
N ALA A 332 -20.75 -46.77 17.69
CA ALA A 332 -20.01 -47.64 16.78
C ALA A 332 -18.76 -48.25 17.42
N GLY A 333 -18.08 -47.52 18.32
CA GLY A 333 -16.94 -48.03 19.08
C GLY A 333 -17.27 -49.04 20.18
N ARG A 334 -18.56 -49.30 20.46
CA ARG A 334 -19.03 -50.24 21.49
C ARG A 334 -19.59 -51.56 20.92
N GLY A 335 -19.38 -51.84 19.63
CA GLY A 335 -19.72 -53.14 19.03
C GLY A 335 -21.22 -53.43 18.85
N HIS A 336 -22.11 -52.45 19.01
CA HIS A 336 -23.55 -52.67 18.78
C HIS A 336 -23.86 -52.73 17.28
N GLY A 337 -23.91 -53.96 16.73
CA GLY A 337 -24.40 -54.27 15.40
C GLY A 337 -25.90 -54.02 15.27
N GLY A 338 -26.28 -52.78 14.94
CA GLY A 338 -27.68 -52.41 14.74
C GLY A 338 -27.91 -50.94 14.35
N VAL A 339 -26.87 -50.24 13.89
CA VAL A 339 -26.97 -48.79 13.68
C VAL A 339 -27.77 -48.48 12.40
N THR A 340 -29.02 -48.05 12.60
CA THR A 340 -29.92 -47.47 11.59
C THR A 340 -29.24 -46.27 10.90
N LEU A 341 -29.54 -46.07 9.60
CA LEU A 341 -28.98 -44.98 8.80
C LEU A 341 -29.36 -43.61 9.36
N LYS A 342 -28.42 -42.83 9.91
CA LYS A 342 -28.71 -41.49 10.45
C LYS A 342 -27.87 -40.41 9.79
N GLY A 343 -28.38 -39.21 9.67
CA GLY A 343 -27.61 -38.12 9.09
C GLY A 343 -28.28 -36.76 9.09
N SER A 344 -27.70 -35.86 8.31
CA SER A 344 -28.15 -34.48 8.18
C SER A 344 -27.83 -33.93 6.80
N LEU A 345 -28.72 -33.06 6.35
CA LEU A 345 -28.71 -32.40 5.04
C LEU A 345 -28.80 -30.89 5.26
N THR A 346 -28.01 -30.13 4.52
CA THR A 346 -28.23 -28.69 4.28
C THR A 346 -28.24 -28.47 2.77
N PHE A 347 -29.38 -28.07 2.22
CA PHE A 347 -29.51 -27.66 0.83
C PHE A 347 -29.54 -26.14 0.74
N SER A 348 -28.53 -25.56 0.10
CA SER A 348 -28.39 -24.13 -0.15
C SER A 348 -28.78 -23.82 -1.59
N VAL A 349 -29.75 -22.92 -1.76
CA VAL A 349 -30.29 -22.51 -3.05
C VAL A 349 -29.97 -21.03 -3.28
N ASP A 350 -29.33 -20.72 -4.41
CA ASP A 350 -29.08 -19.34 -4.89
C ASP A 350 -29.99 -19.08 -6.09
N MET A 351 -30.79 -18.01 -6.03
CA MET A 351 -31.66 -17.60 -7.14
C MET A 351 -30.91 -16.64 -8.07
N SER A 352 -30.98 -16.90 -9.37
CA SER A 352 -30.40 -16.04 -10.40
C SER A 352 -31.28 -14.81 -10.61
N LYS A 353 -30.72 -13.61 -10.36
CA LYS A 353 -31.37 -12.32 -10.66
C LYS A 353 -32.76 -12.20 -10.00
N ALA A 354 -32.89 -12.61 -8.73
CA ALA A 354 -34.18 -12.82 -8.06
C ALA A 354 -35.20 -11.67 -8.22
N PHE A 355 -34.78 -10.41 -8.05
CA PHE A 355 -35.66 -9.24 -8.23
C PHE A 355 -36.15 -9.07 -9.68
N ASP A 356 -35.29 -9.36 -10.66
CA ASP A 356 -35.60 -9.23 -12.08
C ASP A 356 -36.51 -10.37 -12.58
N MET A 357 -36.56 -11.49 -11.86
CA MET A 357 -37.29 -12.71 -12.23
C MET A 357 -38.68 -12.84 -11.60
N VAL A 358 -39.08 -11.94 -10.70
CA VAL A 358 -40.41 -12.02 -10.04
C VAL A 358 -41.53 -12.02 -11.09
N ASP A 359 -42.34 -13.09 -11.13
CA ASP A 359 -43.57 -13.13 -11.93
C ASP A 359 -44.63 -12.22 -11.28
N ARG A 360 -45.09 -11.22 -12.04
CA ARG A 360 -46.02 -10.21 -11.54
C ARG A 360 -47.42 -10.75 -11.26
N ARG A 361 -47.86 -11.81 -11.94
CA ARG A 361 -49.14 -12.48 -11.63
C ARG A 361 -49.05 -13.22 -10.30
N ARG A 362 -47.92 -13.89 -10.04
CA ARG A 362 -47.67 -14.57 -8.77
C ARG A 362 -47.50 -13.57 -7.63
N LEU A 363 -46.93 -12.40 -7.91
CA LEU A 363 -46.90 -11.31 -6.94
C LEU A 363 -48.31 -10.82 -6.59
N ARG A 364 -49.21 -10.69 -7.57
CA ARG A 364 -50.63 -10.38 -7.30
C ARG A 364 -51.28 -11.45 -6.42
N GLU A 365 -51.16 -12.72 -6.80
CA GLU A 365 -51.66 -13.88 -6.04
C GLU A 365 -51.16 -13.82 -4.59
N SER A 366 -49.88 -13.48 -4.39
CA SER A 366 -49.31 -13.33 -3.06
C SER A 366 -49.93 -12.20 -2.24
N LEU A 367 -50.25 -11.07 -2.86
CA LEU A 367 -50.85 -9.92 -2.17
C LEU A 367 -52.32 -10.20 -1.82
N GLU A 368 -53.04 -10.87 -2.71
CA GLU A 368 -54.41 -11.33 -2.47
C GLU A 368 -54.46 -12.37 -1.35
N LEU A 369 -53.55 -13.35 -1.37
CA LEU A 369 -53.43 -14.34 -0.30
C LEU A 369 -53.04 -13.72 1.05
N ALA A 370 -52.34 -12.58 1.03
CA ALA A 370 -51.99 -11.84 2.23
C ALA A 370 -53.12 -10.95 2.75
N ASP A 371 -54.29 -10.97 2.10
CA ASP A 371 -55.43 -10.10 2.40
C ASP A 371 -55.07 -8.61 2.36
N ALA A 372 -54.26 -8.22 1.36
CA ALA A 372 -53.96 -6.82 1.10
C ALA A 372 -55.17 -6.13 0.43
N ASP A 373 -55.37 -4.86 0.78
CA ASP A 373 -56.42 -4.01 0.20
C ASP A 373 -56.37 -4.06 -1.35
N PRO A 374 -57.47 -4.47 -2.03
CA PRO A 374 -57.53 -4.59 -3.49
C PRO A 374 -57.11 -3.32 -4.25
N PHE A 375 -57.42 -2.13 -3.73
CA PHE A 375 -56.98 -0.86 -4.33
C PHE A 375 -55.46 -0.72 -4.27
N LEU A 376 -54.83 -1.09 -3.15
CA LEU A 376 -53.37 -1.08 -3.03
C LEU A 376 -52.72 -2.12 -3.96
N ILE A 377 -53.34 -3.29 -4.15
CA ILE A 377 -52.88 -4.32 -5.10
C ILE A 377 -52.87 -3.78 -6.52
N ASP A 378 -53.97 -3.16 -6.96
CA ASP A 378 -54.08 -2.57 -8.29
C ASP A 378 -53.09 -1.41 -8.47
N LEU A 379 -52.84 -0.61 -7.44
CA LEU A 379 -51.84 0.45 -7.50
C LEU A 379 -50.41 -0.09 -7.60
N VAL A 380 -50.09 -1.22 -6.95
CA VAL A 380 -48.84 -1.95 -7.20
C VAL A 380 -48.75 -2.34 -8.67
N GLY A 381 -49.85 -2.84 -9.25
CA GLY A 381 -49.96 -3.16 -10.67
C GLY A 381 -49.68 -1.96 -11.56
N LYS A 382 -50.38 -0.83 -11.36
CA LYS A 382 -50.21 0.41 -12.13
C LYS A 382 -48.77 0.94 -12.10
N LEU A 383 -48.04 0.74 -11.00
CA LEU A 383 -46.63 1.12 -10.93
C LEU A 383 -45.73 0.28 -11.84
N HIS A 384 -46.12 -0.93 -12.23
CA HIS A 384 -45.27 -1.87 -12.98
C HIS A 384 -45.73 -2.09 -14.43
N ILE A 385 -47.04 -2.08 -14.66
CA ILE A 385 -47.63 -2.16 -16.00
C ILE A 385 -47.15 -0.97 -16.83
N GLN A 386 -46.76 -1.23 -18.08
CA GLN A 386 -46.26 -0.22 -19.03
C GLN A 386 -45.02 0.57 -18.57
N ALA A 387 -44.40 0.22 -17.44
CA ALA A 387 -43.20 0.89 -16.97
C ALA A 387 -42.02 0.65 -17.93
N LEU A 388 -41.36 1.74 -18.36
CA LEU A 388 -40.19 1.69 -19.22
C LEU A 388 -38.90 1.70 -18.41
N TYR A 389 -37.92 0.94 -18.87
CA TYR A 389 -36.54 1.03 -18.43
C TYR A 389 -35.72 1.79 -19.45
N ASP A 390 -35.36 3.02 -19.11
CA ASP A 390 -34.57 3.90 -19.94
C ASP A 390 -33.09 3.66 -19.67
N MET A 391 -32.37 3.24 -20.70
CA MET A 391 -30.97 2.84 -20.63
C MET A 391 -30.12 3.75 -21.50
N THR A 392 -28.83 3.84 -21.15
CA THR A 392 -27.84 4.51 -22.01
C THR A 392 -26.62 3.62 -22.13
N ALA A 393 -26.21 3.33 -23.36
CA ALA A 393 -24.97 2.63 -23.68
C ALA A 393 -24.12 3.55 -24.58
N ASN A 394 -22.96 3.98 -24.09
CA ASN A 394 -22.05 4.89 -24.82
C ASN A 394 -22.76 6.11 -25.42
N ASP A 395 -23.53 6.82 -24.57
CA ASP A 395 -24.32 8.01 -24.92
C ASP A 395 -25.45 7.79 -25.96
N GLN A 396 -25.74 6.53 -26.31
CA GLN A 396 -26.94 6.15 -27.06
C GLN A 396 -28.03 5.68 -26.10
N ALA A 397 -29.17 6.38 -26.12
CA ALA A 397 -30.34 6.02 -25.31
C ALA A 397 -31.23 4.98 -26.02
N PHE A 398 -31.81 4.08 -25.23
CA PHE A 398 -32.85 3.15 -25.67
C PHE A 398 -33.75 2.79 -24.49
N SER A 399 -34.99 2.37 -24.76
CA SER A 399 -35.98 2.06 -23.73
C SER A 399 -36.61 0.70 -23.97
N ILE A 400 -36.89 -0.02 -22.89
CA ILE A 400 -37.51 -1.35 -22.93
C ILE A 400 -38.71 -1.38 -21.98
N ALA A 401 -39.86 -1.81 -22.49
CA ALA A 401 -41.03 -2.05 -21.67
C ALA A 401 -40.82 -3.28 -20.78
N THR A 402 -41.12 -3.14 -19.49
CA THR A 402 -40.92 -4.22 -18.50
C THR A 402 -42.21 -5.00 -18.29
N ARG A 403 -42.12 -6.33 -18.41
CA ARG A 403 -43.23 -7.28 -18.19
C ARG A 403 -43.00 -8.24 -17.04
N ARG A 404 -41.75 -8.38 -16.58
CA ARG A 404 -41.36 -9.17 -15.41
C ARG A 404 -40.46 -8.40 -14.45
N GLY A 405 -40.35 -8.93 -13.25
CA GLY A 405 -39.50 -8.38 -12.20
C GLY A 405 -40.08 -7.14 -11.53
N ILE A 406 -39.40 -6.76 -10.45
CA ILE A 406 -39.69 -5.59 -9.62
C ILE A 406 -38.47 -4.65 -9.61
N LYS A 407 -38.72 -3.34 -9.55
CA LYS A 407 -37.69 -2.31 -9.78
C LYS A 407 -36.60 -2.31 -8.71
N GLN A 408 -35.41 -2.82 -9.03
CA GLN A 408 -34.27 -2.79 -8.11
C GLN A 408 -33.83 -1.34 -7.85
N GLY A 409 -33.92 -0.89 -6.59
CA GLY A 409 -33.66 0.51 -6.20
C GLY A 409 -34.92 1.29 -5.80
N CYS A 410 -36.10 0.74 -6.08
CA CYS A 410 -37.38 1.25 -5.59
C CYS A 410 -37.54 1.07 -4.07
N LYS A 411 -38.19 2.01 -3.39
CA LYS A 411 -38.50 1.90 -1.96
C LYS A 411 -39.42 0.71 -1.66
N LEU A 412 -40.34 0.38 -2.59
CA LEU A 412 -41.37 -0.64 -2.41
C LEU A 412 -40.89 -2.07 -2.73
N ALA A 413 -39.94 -2.22 -3.66
CA ALA A 413 -39.51 -3.53 -4.16
C ALA A 413 -39.10 -4.55 -3.06
N PRO A 414 -38.37 -4.18 -1.99
CA PRO A 414 -38.06 -5.12 -0.90
C PRO A 414 -39.31 -5.72 -0.23
N SER A 415 -40.40 -4.94 -0.12
CA SER A 415 -41.65 -5.39 0.49
C SER A 415 -42.39 -6.37 -0.44
N LEU A 416 -42.39 -6.07 -1.74
CA LEU A 416 -42.96 -6.96 -2.76
C LEU A 416 -42.21 -8.29 -2.85
N PHE A 417 -40.88 -8.25 -2.72
CA PHE A 417 -40.08 -9.47 -2.67
C PHE A 417 -40.41 -10.32 -1.42
N ALA A 418 -40.60 -9.67 -0.26
CA ALA A 418 -41.02 -10.38 0.94
C ALA A 418 -42.40 -11.06 0.77
N PHE A 419 -43.37 -10.40 0.12
CA PHE A 419 -44.63 -11.04 -0.29
C PHE A 419 -44.38 -12.24 -1.21
N ALA A 420 -43.56 -12.11 -2.26
CA ALA A 420 -43.23 -13.25 -3.13
C ALA A 420 -42.68 -14.47 -2.34
N THR A 421 -41.88 -14.23 -1.30
CA THR A 421 -41.41 -15.32 -0.42
C THR A 421 -42.47 -15.85 0.56
N PHE A 422 -43.47 -15.05 0.92
CA PHE A 422 -44.65 -15.54 1.64
C PHE A 422 -45.43 -16.53 0.78
N LEU A 423 -45.66 -16.24 -0.50
CA LEU A 423 -46.34 -17.18 -1.38
C LEU A 423 -45.58 -18.50 -1.53
N LEU A 424 -44.25 -18.45 -1.69
CA LEU A 424 -43.40 -19.65 -1.67
C LEU A 424 -43.62 -20.46 -0.38
N PHE A 425 -43.55 -19.77 0.76
CA PHE A 425 -43.71 -20.41 2.06
C PHE A 425 -45.09 -21.06 2.22
N ARG A 426 -46.17 -20.40 1.79
CA ARG A 426 -47.54 -20.93 1.86
C ARG A 426 -47.75 -22.11 0.91
N ARG A 427 -47.19 -22.08 -0.30
CA ARG A 427 -47.29 -23.21 -1.24
C ARG A 427 -46.54 -24.44 -0.75
N LEU A 428 -45.37 -24.26 -0.16
CA LEU A 428 -44.66 -25.35 0.52
C LEU A 428 -45.47 -25.85 1.71
N GLY A 429 -46.00 -24.94 2.54
CA GLY A 429 -46.84 -25.25 3.71
C GLY A 429 -48.18 -25.93 3.37
N ALA A 430 -48.63 -25.90 2.11
CA ALA A 430 -49.79 -26.66 1.65
C ALA A 430 -49.46 -28.14 1.37
N LYS A 431 -48.16 -28.49 1.28
CA LYS A 431 -47.65 -29.83 1.01
C LYS A 431 -46.89 -30.43 2.19
N CYS A 432 -46.45 -29.61 3.15
CA CYS A 432 -45.83 -30.02 4.39
C CYS A 432 -46.38 -29.20 5.57
N ASP A 433 -46.33 -29.75 6.78
CA ASP A 433 -46.75 -29.00 7.98
C ASP A 433 -46.01 -27.65 8.12
N ILE A 434 -46.75 -26.58 8.42
CA ILE A 434 -46.20 -25.22 8.50
C ILE A 434 -45.19 -25.09 9.64
N ALA A 435 -45.46 -25.70 10.80
CA ALA A 435 -44.55 -25.63 11.94
C ALA A 435 -43.24 -26.40 11.65
N ALA A 436 -43.33 -27.55 10.99
CA ALA A 436 -42.18 -28.29 10.48
C ALA A 436 -41.39 -27.43 9.47
N LEU A 437 -42.07 -26.75 8.54
CA LEU A 437 -41.42 -25.88 7.56
C LEU A 437 -40.66 -24.71 8.22
N GLN A 438 -41.23 -24.11 9.27
CA GLN A 438 -40.54 -23.07 10.07
C GLN A 438 -39.24 -23.58 10.68
N LYS A 439 -39.19 -24.85 11.10
CA LYS A 439 -37.97 -25.45 11.63
C LYS A 439 -36.91 -25.60 10.54
N VAL A 440 -37.28 -26.18 9.40
CA VAL A 440 -36.32 -26.63 8.37
C VAL A 440 -35.92 -25.56 7.35
N LEU A 441 -36.76 -24.55 7.10
CA LEU A 441 -36.51 -23.52 6.09
C LEU A 441 -35.97 -22.23 6.71
N THR A 442 -34.89 -21.68 6.16
CA THR A 442 -34.32 -20.38 6.55
C THR A 442 -34.07 -19.56 5.30
N MET A 443 -34.75 -18.42 5.16
CA MET A 443 -34.60 -17.52 4.01
C MET A 443 -34.02 -16.17 4.45
N TYR A 444 -33.07 -15.64 3.70
CA TYR A 444 -32.64 -14.25 3.80
C TYR A 444 -32.66 -13.62 2.42
N ALA A 445 -33.73 -12.88 2.13
CA ALA A 445 -34.05 -12.45 0.77
C ALA A 445 -34.07 -13.68 -0.16
N ASP A 446 -33.19 -13.72 -1.16
CA ASP A 446 -33.02 -14.80 -2.13
C ASP A 446 -32.11 -15.95 -1.66
N ASP A 447 -31.29 -15.75 -0.62
CA ASP A 447 -30.47 -16.82 -0.05
C ASP A 447 -31.37 -17.77 0.77
N THR A 448 -31.57 -18.99 0.27
CA THR A 448 -32.47 -19.99 0.89
C THR A 448 -31.71 -21.21 1.36
N LEU A 449 -31.93 -21.63 2.61
CA LEU A 449 -31.42 -22.87 3.19
C LEU A 449 -32.59 -23.77 3.60
N LEU A 450 -32.52 -25.03 3.19
CA LEU A 450 -33.37 -26.12 3.66
C LEU A 450 -32.52 -27.12 4.45
N GLN A 451 -32.85 -27.34 5.73
CA GLN A 451 -32.01 -28.04 6.69
C GLN A 451 -32.80 -29.10 7.45
N MET A 452 -32.40 -30.37 7.30
CA MET A 452 -33.13 -31.50 7.88
C MET A 452 -32.20 -32.56 8.44
N HIS A 453 -32.66 -33.22 9.49
CA HIS A 453 -32.06 -34.42 10.02
C HIS A 453 -32.90 -35.63 9.60
N PHE A 454 -32.26 -36.78 9.44
CA PHE A 454 -32.93 -38.04 9.16
C PHE A 454 -32.35 -39.16 10.02
N ASP A 455 -33.21 -40.11 10.38
CA ASP A 455 -32.92 -41.25 11.26
C ASP A 455 -33.01 -42.61 10.55
N ASP A 456 -33.50 -42.61 9.30
CA ASP A 456 -33.55 -43.79 8.43
C ASP A 456 -33.50 -43.40 6.93
N LYS A 457 -33.65 -44.39 6.05
CA LYS A 457 -33.65 -44.22 4.59
C LYS A 457 -34.93 -43.54 4.07
N ALA A 458 -36.08 -43.77 4.69
CA ALA A 458 -37.35 -43.17 4.29
C ALA A 458 -37.33 -41.66 4.53
N GLN A 459 -36.91 -41.22 5.72
CA GLN A 459 -36.74 -39.80 6.05
C GLN A 459 -35.70 -39.11 5.17
N LEU A 460 -34.64 -39.83 4.75
CA LEU A 460 -33.71 -39.30 3.75
C LEU A 460 -34.38 -39.10 2.38
N GLN A 461 -35.25 -40.01 1.95
CA GLN A 461 -36.00 -39.85 0.71
C GLN A 461 -36.98 -38.68 0.80
N GLU A 462 -37.75 -38.56 1.89
CA GLU A 462 -38.63 -37.41 2.16
C GLU A 462 -37.85 -36.09 2.12
N ALA A 463 -36.67 -36.07 2.73
CA ALA A 463 -35.78 -34.91 2.73
C ALA A 463 -35.33 -34.51 1.30
N LEU A 464 -35.02 -35.48 0.45
CA LEU A 464 -34.64 -35.22 -0.94
C LEU A 464 -35.86 -34.83 -1.80
N GLN A 465 -37.04 -35.39 -1.53
CA GLN A 465 -38.30 -34.99 -2.17
C GLN A 465 -38.66 -33.54 -1.84
N LEU A 466 -38.44 -33.10 -0.59
CA LEU A 466 -38.68 -31.71 -0.22
C LEU A 466 -37.70 -30.74 -0.91
N CYS A 467 -36.46 -31.19 -1.19
CA CYS A 467 -35.53 -30.42 -2.02
C CYS A 467 -36.05 -30.25 -3.46
N ASP A 468 -36.61 -31.30 -4.05
CA ASP A 468 -37.26 -31.22 -5.36
C ASP A 468 -38.47 -30.29 -5.34
N LEU A 469 -39.36 -30.45 -4.35
CA LEU A 469 -40.53 -29.61 -4.19
C LEU A 469 -40.15 -28.13 -4.05
N LEU A 470 -39.09 -27.80 -3.30
CA LEU A 470 -38.58 -26.44 -3.21
C LEU A 470 -38.16 -25.89 -4.58
N LEU A 471 -37.45 -26.68 -5.39
CA LEU A 471 -37.03 -26.29 -6.74
C LEU A 471 -38.22 -26.12 -7.69
N ASP A 472 -39.21 -27.00 -7.60
CA ASP A 472 -40.45 -26.93 -8.39
C ASP A 472 -41.23 -25.66 -8.06
N GLN A 473 -41.46 -25.40 -6.77
CA GLN A 473 -42.18 -24.22 -6.31
C GLN A 473 -41.46 -22.92 -6.67
N LEU A 474 -40.13 -22.88 -6.58
CA LEU A 474 -39.36 -21.72 -7.07
C LEU A 474 -39.56 -21.51 -8.58
N THR A 475 -39.54 -22.58 -9.36
CA THR A 475 -39.73 -22.52 -10.82
C THR A 475 -41.14 -22.08 -11.20
N GLU A 476 -42.17 -22.60 -10.53
CA GLU A 476 -43.58 -22.22 -10.72
C GLU A 476 -43.86 -20.74 -10.37
N LEU A 477 -43.10 -20.19 -9.43
CA LEU A 477 -43.15 -18.77 -9.06
C LEU A 477 -42.35 -17.86 -10.02
N GLY A 478 -41.71 -18.44 -11.04
CA GLY A 478 -40.93 -17.73 -12.06
C GLY A 478 -39.46 -17.52 -11.70
N PHE A 479 -39.00 -18.00 -10.55
CA PHE A 479 -37.58 -17.89 -10.19
C PHE A 479 -36.72 -18.89 -10.94
N LYS A 480 -35.51 -18.46 -11.31
CA LYS A 480 -34.50 -19.32 -11.90
C LYS A 480 -33.43 -19.67 -10.87
N VAL A 481 -33.27 -20.94 -10.55
CA VAL A 481 -32.22 -21.41 -9.62
C VAL A 481 -30.85 -21.40 -10.32
N ASN A 482 -29.80 -21.02 -9.59
CA ASN A 482 -28.42 -21.07 -10.06
C ASN A 482 -27.77 -22.41 -9.70
N PRO A 483 -27.57 -23.35 -10.64
CA PRO A 483 -27.05 -24.68 -10.33
C PRO A 483 -25.57 -24.67 -9.89
N GLU A 484 -24.75 -23.74 -10.38
CA GLU A 484 -23.32 -23.67 -10.04
C GLU A 484 -23.08 -23.24 -8.59
N LYS A 485 -23.94 -22.35 -8.11
CA LYS A 485 -23.86 -21.79 -6.77
C LYS A 485 -24.67 -22.57 -5.74
N SER A 486 -25.82 -23.13 -6.15
CA SER A 486 -26.61 -23.99 -5.30
C SER A 486 -25.82 -25.24 -4.96
N ALA A 487 -25.95 -25.73 -3.74
CA ALA A 487 -25.13 -26.82 -3.24
C ALA A 487 -25.80 -27.55 -2.09
N LEU A 488 -25.52 -28.84 -2.01
CA LEU A 488 -26.03 -29.73 -0.98
C LEU A 488 -24.85 -30.19 -0.11
N LEU A 489 -24.99 -30.04 1.20
CA LEU A 489 -24.11 -30.63 2.20
C LEU A 489 -24.79 -31.86 2.79
N LEU A 490 -24.13 -33.00 2.74
CA LEU A 490 -24.69 -34.27 3.20
C LEU A 490 -23.75 -34.97 4.17
N GLN A 491 -24.28 -35.31 5.34
CA GLN A 491 -23.60 -36.14 6.33
C GLN A 491 -24.45 -37.38 6.60
N ILE A 492 -23.88 -38.56 6.41
CA ILE A 492 -24.56 -39.86 6.60
C ILE A 492 -23.69 -40.74 7.50
N HIS A 493 -24.31 -41.45 8.43
CA HIS A 493 -23.69 -42.40 9.35
C HIS A 493 -24.54 -43.68 9.45
N GLY A 494 -23.96 -44.75 10.02
CA GLY A 494 -24.61 -46.04 10.22
C GLY A 494 -24.14 -47.13 9.26
N GLY A 495 -24.56 -48.37 9.51
CA GLY A 495 -24.05 -49.56 8.79
C GLY A 495 -24.33 -49.54 7.29
N SER A 496 -25.45 -48.91 6.87
CA SER A 496 -25.84 -48.76 5.45
C SER A 496 -25.35 -47.46 4.79
N ALA A 497 -24.48 -46.68 5.46
CA ALA A 497 -24.06 -45.37 4.97
C ALA A 497 -23.32 -45.43 3.63
N GLN A 498 -22.46 -46.43 3.44
CA GLN A 498 -21.68 -46.56 2.20
C GLN A 498 -22.56 -46.92 1.01
N THR A 499 -23.43 -47.93 1.16
CA THR A 499 -24.40 -48.33 0.14
C THR A 499 -25.34 -47.18 -0.24
N THR A 500 -25.84 -46.45 0.76
CA THR A 500 -26.71 -45.28 0.54
C THR A 500 -25.98 -44.17 -0.24
N ARG A 501 -24.70 -43.90 0.07
CA ARG A 501 -23.91 -42.94 -0.69
C ARG A 501 -23.68 -43.36 -2.14
N GLN A 502 -23.44 -44.64 -2.39
CA GLN A 502 -23.24 -45.16 -3.74
C GLN A 502 -24.51 -45.01 -4.61
N GLY A 503 -25.70 -45.18 -4.02
CA GLY A 503 -26.96 -45.00 -4.73
C GLY A 503 -27.38 -43.55 -4.96
N LEU A 504 -26.88 -42.60 -4.15
CA LEU A 504 -27.29 -41.19 -4.22
C LEU A 504 -26.27 -40.26 -4.89
N ILE A 505 -24.98 -40.62 -4.85
CA ILE A 505 -23.90 -39.74 -5.27
C ILE A 505 -23.36 -40.20 -6.62
N THR A 506 -23.42 -39.31 -7.61
CA THR A 506 -22.83 -39.51 -8.94
C THR A 506 -21.65 -38.56 -9.14
N ALA A 507 -20.61 -38.99 -9.85
CA ALA A 507 -19.49 -38.13 -10.23
C ALA A 507 -19.59 -37.74 -11.72
N LYS A 508 -19.48 -36.43 -12.02
CA LYS A 508 -19.40 -35.91 -13.40
C LYS A 508 -18.25 -34.91 -13.47
N GLN A 509 -17.37 -35.08 -14.45
CA GLN A 509 -16.22 -34.17 -14.70
C GLN A 509 -15.34 -33.92 -13.45
N GLY A 510 -15.20 -34.92 -12.57
CA GLY A 510 -14.41 -34.81 -11.33
C GLY A 510 -15.14 -34.16 -10.15
N GLU A 511 -16.37 -33.65 -10.35
CA GLU A 511 -17.22 -33.12 -9.28
C GLU A 511 -18.27 -34.15 -8.84
N LYS A 512 -18.66 -34.09 -7.56
CA LYS A 512 -19.67 -34.97 -6.97
C LYS A 512 -21.02 -34.28 -6.95
N PHE A 513 -22.07 -35.03 -7.27
CA PHE A 513 -23.45 -34.57 -7.29
C PHE A 513 -24.33 -35.52 -6.48
N VAL A 514 -25.35 -35.00 -5.82
CA VAL A 514 -26.46 -35.79 -5.29
C VAL A 514 -27.58 -35.78 -6.33
N GLN A 515 -28.10 -36.96 -6.64
CA GLN A 515 -29.29 -37.12 -7.49
C GLN A 515 -30.54 -37.04 -6.61
N LEU A 516 -31.41 -36.07 -6.93
CA LEU A 516 -32.74 -35.94 -6.32
C LEU A 516 -33.72 -36.94 -6.97
N PRO A 517 -34.86 -37.27 -6.32
CA PRO A 517 -35.88 -38.18 -6.85
C PRO A 517 -36.37 -37.84 -8.26
N SER A 518 -36.46 -36.56 -8.62
CA SER A 518 -36.81 -36.09 -9.97
C SER A 518 -35.75 -36.39 -11.05
N GLY A 519 -34.56 -36.86 -10.65
CA GLY A 519 -33.39 -37.03 -11.51
C GLY A 519 -32.48 -35.80 -11.59
N ARG A 520 -32.84 -34.68 -10.95
CA ARG A 520 -32.00 -33.47 -10.89
C ARG A 520 -30.69 -33.73 -10.14
N LEU A 521 -29.59 -33.16 -10.66
CA LEU A 521 -28.27 -33.27 -10.06
C LEU A 521 -27.88 -31.98 -9.35
N ILE A 522 -27.59 -32.07 -8.05
CA ILE A 522 -27.17 -30.94 -7.22
C ILE A 522 -25.73 -31.15 -6.76
N ALA A 523 -24.89 -30.12 -6.89
CA ALA A 523 -23.49 -30.20 -6.49
C ALA A 523 -23.34 -30.56 -5.01
N LEU A 524 -22.64 -31.65 -4.71
CA LEU A 524 -22.30 -32.08 -3.35
C LEU A 524 -21.03 -31.35 -2.91
N LYS A 525 -21.15 -30.48 -1.92
CA LYS A 525 -20.01 -29.73 -1.37
C LYS A 525 -19.74 -30.11 0.08
N SER A 526 -18.55 -29.81 0.58
CA SER A 526 -18.18 -29.98 1.99
C SER A 526 -18.46 -28.73 2.83
N GLN A 527 -18.65 -27.59 2.17
CA GLN A 527 -18.94 -26.31 2.79
C GLN A 527 -19.63 -25.37 1.80
N VAL A 528 -20.42 -24.44 2.30
CA VAL A 528 -21.03 -23.35 1.51
C VAL A 528 -20.81 -22.01 2.20
N THR A 529 -20.66 -20.95 1.41
CA THR A 529 -20.65 -19.58 1.94
C THR A 529 -22.08 -19.10 2.07
N TYR A 530 -22.50 -18.73 3.27
CA TYR A 530 -23.85 -18.23 3.56
C TYR A 530 -23.76 -16.93 4.35
N LEU A 531 -24.38 -15.85 3.85
CA LEU A 531 -24.39 -14.53 4.49
C LEU A 531 -23.01 -14.08 5.00
N GLY A 532 -21.93 -14.40 4.28
CA GLY A 532 -20.56 -14.01 4.63
C GLY A 532 -19.87 -14.84 5.72
N ILE A 533 -20.44 -15.97 6.13
CA ILE A 533 -19.79 -17.02 6.95
C ILE A 533 -19.74 -18.35 6.18
N ILE A 534 -19.07 -19.37 6.73
CA ILE A 534 -18.98 -20.69 6.13
C ILE A 534 -19.84 -21.68 6.92
N ILE A 535 -20.82 -22.29 6.26
CA ILE A 535 -21.59 -23.42 6.80
C ILE A 535 -20.88 -24.71 6.39
N SER A 536 -20.66 -25.59 7.36
CA SER A 536 -20.00 -26.88 7.18
C SER A 536 -20.28 -27.78 8.39
N TYR A 537 -20.53 -29.06 8.19
CA TYR A 537 -20.64 -30.01 9.30
C TYR A 537 -19.32 -30.21 10.06
N GLN A 538 -18.19 -29.84 9.45
CA GLN A 538 -16.84 -29.96 10.04
C GLN A 538 -16.14 -28.61 10.13
N ASP A 539 -15.59 -28.28 11.31
CA ASP A 539 -14.73 -27.10 11.56
C ASP A 539 -15.27 -25.76 11.02
N TYR A 540 -16.59 -25.49 11.13
CA TYR A 540 -17.21 -24.28 10.59
C TYR A 540 -16.73 -23.01 11.28
N GLU A 541 -16.34 -23.09 12.56
CA GLU A 541 -15.85 -21.98 13.37
C GLU A 541 -14.53 -21.46 12.79
N MET A 542 -13.55 -22.35 12.57
CA MET A 542 -12.27 -21.96 11.97
C MET A 542 -12.40 -21.62 10.50
N LYS A 543 -13.22 -22.35 9.74
CA LYS A 543 -13.48 -22.03 8.32
C LYS A 543 -14.08 -20.63 8.18
N SER A 544 -15.08 -20.30 8.99
CA SER A 544 -15.70 -18.97 9.05
C SER A 544 -14.70 -17.91 9.51
N LEU A 545 -13.93 -18.18 10.57
CA LEU A 545 -12.88 -17.27 11.04
C LEU A 545 -11.89 -16.95 9.91
N ARG A 546 -11.28 -17.96 9.28
CA ARG A 546 -10.31 -17.76 8.20
C ARG A 546 -10.90 -16.98 7.04
N HIS A 547 -12.15 -17.27 6.65
CA HIS A 547 -12.88 -16.52 5.63
C HIS A 547 -13.03 -15.03 6.02
N ARG A 548 -13.40 -14.73 7.27
CA ARG A 548 -13.51 -13.35 7.78
C ARG A 548 -12.16 -12.65 7.90
N LEU A 549 -11.10 -13.35 8.30
CA LEU A 549 -9.75 -12.80 8.36
C LEU A 549 -9.24 -12.44 6.95
N GLN A 550 -9.58 -13.22 5.94
CA GLN A 550 -9.27 -12.89 4.54
C GLN A 550 -10.02 -11.63 4.08
N ALA A 551 -11.31 -11.53 4.39
CA ALA A 551 -12.10 -10.31 4.11
C ALA A 551 -11.51 -9.08 4.83
N SER A 552 -11.05 -9.25 6.08
CA SER A 552 -10.36 -8.21 6.84
C SER A 552 -9.05 -7.74 6.17
N LYS A 553 -8.24 -8.67 5.65
CA LYS A 553 -7.01 -8.33 4.90
C LYS A 553 -7.33 -7.56 3.62
N ALA A 554 -8.36 -7.97 2.89
CA ALA A 554 -8.80 -7.28 1.69
C ALA A 554 -9.26 -5.84 2.02
N ALA A 555 -10.10 -5.66 3.04
CA ALA A 555 -10.54 -4.35 3.50
C ALA A 555 -9.37 -3.46 3.95
N LEU A 556 -8.40 -3.99 4.69
CA LEU A 556 -7.20 -3.24 5.08
C LEU A 556 -6.37 -2.79 3.88
N LYS A 557 -6.26 -3.65 2.85
CA LYS A 557 -5.55 -3.31 1.61
C LYS A 557 -6.20 -2.13 0.90
N GLU A 558 -7.53 -2.07 0.88
CA GLU A 558 -8.27 -0.97 0.24
C GLU A 558 -8.09 0.38 0.93
N VAL A 559 -7.91 0.40 2.25
CA VAL A 559 -7.68 1.64 3.03
C VAL A 559 -6.23 1.86 3.41
N ALA A 560 -5.31 1.03 2.93
CA ALA A 560 -3.91 1.05 3.32
C ALA A 560 -3.26 2.41 3.05
N HIS A 561 -3.62 3.11 1.98
CA HIS A 561 -3.11 4.45 1.70
C HIS A 561 -3.54 5.47 2.77
N ALA A 562 -4.84 5.49 3.12
CA ALA A 562 -5.38 6.37 4.16
C ALA A 562 -4.80 6.08 5.55
N VAL A 563 -4.49 4.81 5.82
CA VAL A 563 -3.88 4.36 7.08
C VAL A 563 -2.36 4.53 7.10
N ARG A 564 -1.65 4.55 5.96
CA ARG A 564 -0.18 4.68 5.93
C ARG A 564 0.32 6.11 5.85
N ASN A 565 -0.44 7.02 5.22
CA ASN A 565 0.05 8.37 4.96
C ASN A 565 -0.02 9.25 6.23
N SER A 566 1.05 9.24 7.02
CA SER A 566 1.13 9.90 8.33
C SER A 566 1.13 11.42 8.27
N ARG A 567 1.46 12.02 7.12
CA ARG A 567 1.42 13.47 6.94
C ARG A 567 -0.02 13.99 6.84
N ALA A 568 -1.00 13.13 6.53
CA ALA A 568 -2.40 13.49 6.27
C ALA A 568 -3.39 13.21 7.42
N VAL A 569 -3.17 12.14 8.21
CA VAL A 569 -4.18 11.58 9.14
C VAL A 569 -3.56 11.23 10.49
N THR A 570 -4.15 11.72 11.58
CA THR A 570 -3.71 11.48 12.98
C THR A 570 -3.86 10.01 13.40
N GLU A 571 -3.13 9.58 14.41
CA GLU A 571 -3.14 8.19 14.90
C GLU A 571 -4.54 7.72 15.34
N LYS A 572 -5.25 8.53 16.12
CA LYS A 572 -6.63 8.28 16.53
C LYS A 572 -7.54 8.01 15.32
N ARG A 573 -7.39 8.79 14.25
CA ARG A 573 -8.18 8.64 13.02
C ARG A 573 -7.79 7.39 12.24
N ARG A 574 -6.51 7.05 12.15
CA ARG A 574 -6.05 5.78 11.55
C ARG A 574 -6.66 4.56 12.25
N LEU A 575 -6.70 4.59 13.58
CA LEU A 575 -7.37 3.56 14.39
C LEU A 575 -8.87 3.51 14.13
N SER A 576 -9.57 4.65 14.11
CA SER A 576 -11.00 4.69 13.76
C SER A 576 -11.24 4.10 12.38
N ILE A 577 -10.47 4.50 11.36
CA ILE A 577 -10.54 3.93 10.01
C ILE A 577 -10.33 2.41 10.07
N TRP A 578 -9.27 1.91 10.71
CA TRP A 578 -9.07 0.46 10.83
C TRP A 578 -10.22 -0.27 11.54
N ARG A 579 -10.69 0.28 12.67
CA ARG A 579 -11.72 -0.31 13.52
C ARG A 579 -13.02 -0.47 12.76
N ILE A 580 -13.42 0.60 12.08
CA ILE A 580 -14.63 0.57 11.28
C ILE A 580 -14.40 -0.34 10.07
N THR A 581 -13.25 -0.33 9.39
CA THR A 581 -13.08 -1.05 8.10
C THR A 581 -12.64 -2.51 8.23
N ALA A 582 -11.35 -2.74 8.46
CA ALA A 582 -10.73 -4.06 8.48
C ALA A 582 -11.15 -4.90 9.69
N TRP A 583 -11.25 -4.27 10.87
CA TRP A 583 -11.62 -4.99 12.08
C TRP A 583 -13.09 -5.39 12.10
N ALA A 584 -14.01 -4.50 11.70
CA ALA A 584 -15.41 -4.87 11.57
C ALA A 584 -15.61 -6.01 10.55
N SER A 585 -14.80 -6.05 9.48
CA SER A 585 -14.82 -7.14 8.50
C SER A 585 -14.38 -8.47 9.12
N ALA A 586 -13.38 -8.49 10.01
CA ALA A 586 -12.99 -9.68 10.76
C ALA A 586 -14.10 -10.14 11.72
N MET A 587 -14.71 -9.20 12.45
CA MET A 587 -15.68 -9.48 13.52
C MET A 587 -17.10 -9.81 13.04
N TYR A 588 -17.40 -9.59 11.76
CA TYR A 588 -18.73 -9.83 11.21
C TYR A 588 -19.11 -11.32 11.33
N GLY A 589 -20.29 -11.58 11.89
CA GLY A 589 -20.82 -12.94 12.11
C GLY A 589 -20.13 -13.76 13.21
N LEU A 590 -18.87 -13.47 13.58
CA LEU A 590 -18.10 -14.32 14.51
C LEU A 590 -18.73 -14.47 15.91
N HIS A 591 -19.47 -13.47 16.37
CA HIS A 591 -20.12 -13.50 17.67
C HIS A 591 -21.32 -14.46 17.73
N VAL A 592 -21.98 -14.74 16.60
CA VAL A 592 -22.99 -15.81 16.49
C VAL A 592 -22.40 -17.11 15.96
N VAL A 593 -21.26 -17.10 15.27
CA VAL A 593 -20.57 -18.34 14.87
C VAL A 593 -19.94 -19.03 16.09
N GLY A 594 -19.24 -18.28 16.93
CA GLY A 594 -18.40 -18.81 17.99
C GLY A 594 -16.92 -18.87 17.60
N LEU A 595 -16.09 -19.25 18.58
CA LEU A 595 -14.64 -19.37 18.43
C LEU A 595 -14.15 -20.62 19.16
N THR A 596 -13.18 -21.30 18.55
CA THR A 596 -12.41 -22.35 19.22
C THR A 596 -11.21 -21.73 19.97
N PRO A 597 -10.56 -22.47 20.89
CA PRO A 597 -9.34 -22.00 21.56
C PRO A 597 -8.24 -21.57 20.56
N GLN A 598 -8.06 -22.34 19.49
CA GLN A 598 -7.14 -22.02 18.40
C GLN A 598 -7.62 -20.80 17.59
N GLY A 599 -8.92 -20.70 17.34
CA GLY A 599 -9.52 -19.58 16.61
C GLY A 599 -9.35 -18.26 17.34
N LEU A 600 -9.49 -18.25 18.67
CA LEU A 600 -9.23 -17.08 19.50
C LEU A 600 -7.77 -16.62 19.36
N SER A 601 -6.79 -17.53 19.48
CA SER A 601 -5.38 -17.20 19.28
C SER A 601 -5.08 -16.62 17.89
N GLN A 602 -5.73 -17.14 16.84
CA GLN A 602 -5.58 -16.61 15.48
C GLN A 602 -6.20 -15.22 15.32
N LEU A 603 -7.38 -15.00 15.90
CA LEU A 603 -8.05 -13.70 15.86
C LEU A 603 -7.23 -12.63 16.60
N GLU A 604 -6.70 -12.95 17.78
CA GLU A 604 -5.84 -12.05 18.55
C GLU A 604 -4.54 -11.72 17.82
N SER A 605 -3.88 -12.73 17.26
CA SER A 605 -2.67 -12.54 16.46
C SER A 605 -2.92 -11.65 15.24
N HIS A 606 -4.07 -11.84 14.57
CA HIS A 606 -4.48 -11.02 13.44
C HIS A 606 -4.79 -9.57 13.85
N MET A 607 -5.49 -9.38 14.97
CA MET A 607 -5.79 -8.05 15.53
C MET A 607 -4.50 -7.28 15.81
N ILE A 608 -3.56 -7.89 16.54
CA ILE A 608 -2.29 -7.27 16.91
C ILE A 608 -1.45 -6.95 15.67
N PHE A 609 -1.39 -7.87 14.70
CA PHE A 609 -0.69 -7.63 13.45
C PHE A 609 -1.21 -6.38 12.73
N GLN A 610 -2.54 -6.25 12.59
CA GLN A 610 -3.13 -5.09 11.92
C GLN A 610 -2.96 -3.80 12.73
N LEU A 611 -3.13 -3.86 14.05
CA LEU A 611 -2.94 -2.69 14.93
C LEU A 611 -1.51 -2.16 14.85
N ARG A 612 -0.50 -3.03 14.91
CA ARG A 612 0.91 -2.64 14.74
C ARG A 612 1.16 -2.00 13.38
N PHE A 613 0.53 -2.52 12.32
CA PHE A 613 0.60 -1.92 10.99
C PHE A 613 -0.08 -0.53 10.92
N VAL A 614 -1.23 -0.35 11.57
CA VAL A 614 -2.00 0.91 11.59
C VAL A 614 -1.31 1.99 12.41
N LEU A 615 -0.74 1.59 13.56
CA LEU A 615 -0.02 2.46 14.48
C LEU A 615 1.44 2.67 14.07
N ARG A 616 1.94 1.92 13.09
CA ARG A 616 3.36 1.86 12.73
C ARG A 616 4.25 1.50 13.93
N SER A 617 3.71 0.74 14.88
CA SER A 617 4.42 0.25 16.07
C SER A 617 4.96 -1.14 15.77
N TYR A 618 5.95 -1.20 14.87
CA TYR A 618 6.55 -2.46 14.46
C TYR A 618 7.41 -2.98 15.61
N SER A 619 7.24 -4.25 15.97
CA SER A 619 7.98 -4.85 17.10
C SER A 619 9.50 -4.82 16.93
N GLN A 620 9.99 -4.63 15.70
CA GLN A 620 11.40 -4.49 15.36
C GLN A 620 11.96 -3.08 15.63
N GLU A 621 11.09 -2.09 15.81
CA GLU A 621 11.44 -0.69 16.11
C GLU A 621 11.17 -0.37 17.58
N THR A 622 10.11 -0.94 18.17
CA THR A 622 9.70 -0.63 19.54
C THR A 622 10.17 -1.63 20.59
N HIS A 623 10.66 -2.80 20.18
CA HIS A 623 11.07 -3.93 21.05
C HIS A 623 10.00 -4.39 22.06
N GLU A 624 8.76 -3.90 21.94
CA GLU A 624 7.68 -4.20 22.87
C GLU A 624 7.05 -5.56 22.54
N THR A 625 6.76 -6.36 23.56
CA THR A 625 5.98 -7.59 23.39
C THR A 625 4.55 -7.28 22.95
N ASN A 626 3.87 -8.27 22.35
CA ASN A 626 2.46 -8.11 21.98
C ASN A 626 1.55 -7.78 23.18
N GLN A 627 1.87 -8.29 24.37
CA GLN A 627 1.13 -8.02 25.59
C GLN A 627 1.34 -6.58 26.07
N GLN A 628 2.59 -6.12 26.09
CA GLN A 628 2.93 -4.72 26.41
C GLN A 628 2.31 -3.74 25.41
N PHE A 629 2.32 -4.05 24.11
CA PHE A 629 1.68 -3.24 23.07
C PHE A 629 0.17 -3.06 23.31
N VAL A 630 -0.54 -4.15 23.63
CA VAL A 630 -1.99 -4.13 23.89
C VAL A 630 -2.29 -3.36 25.18
N GLN A 631 -1.51 -3.55 26.23
CA GLN A 631 -1.67 -2.84 27.51
C GLN A 631 -1.40 -1.34 27.38
N ARG A 632 -0.28 -0.95 26.75
CA ARG A 632 0.12 0.46 26.52
C ARG A 632 -0.94 1.25 25.78
N ASN A 633 -1.60 0.63 24.81
CA ASN A 633 -2.62 1.28 23.98
C ASN A 633 -4.06 1.06 24.49
N GLY A 634 -4.26 0.38 25.64
CA GLY A 634 -5.57 0.15 26.23
C GLY A 634 -6.54 -0.66 25.36
N PHE A 635 -6.04 -1.54 24.48
CA PHE A 635 -6.91 -2.29 23.58
C PHE A 635 -7.62 -3.44 24.31
N LYS A 636 -8.94 -3.52 24.14
CA LYS A 636 -9.75 -4.63 24.69
C LYS A 636 -9.40 -5.93 23.98
N ALA A 637 -9.23 -7.01 24.76
CA ALA A 637 -9.01 -8.35 24.24
C ALA A 637 -10.08 -8.76 23.20
N ALA A 638 -9.69 -9.50 22.17
CA ALA A 638 -10.59 -9.88 21.08
C ALA A 638 -11.82 -10.67 21.60
N LYS A 639 -11.60 -11.59 22.56
CA LYS A 639 -12.66 -12.33 23.26
C LYS A 639 -13.73 -11.40 23.84
N LEU A 640 -13.32 -10.36 24.58
CA LEU A 640 -14.26 -9.41 25.20
C LEU A 640 -15.07 -8.64 24.16
N GLN A 641 -14.49 -8.35 23.00
CA GLN A 641 -15.21 -7.69 21.90
C GLN A 641 -16.25 -8.61 21.25
N VAL A 642 -15.94 -9.90 21.09
CA VAL A 642 -16.88 -10.92 20.60
C VAL A 642 -18.03 -11.10 21.60
N LEU A 643 -17.70 -11.29 22.89
CA LEU A 643 -18.67 -11.44 23.97
C LEU A 643 -19.60 -10.23 24.08
N LYS A 644 -19.05 -9.01 24.00
CA LYS A 644 -19.87 -7.79 24.04
C LYS A 644 -20.88 -7.75 22.88
N ARG A 645 -20.50 -8.15 21.67
CA ARG A 645 -21.42 -8.21 20.52
C ARG A 645 -22.49 -9.28 20.69
N LEU A 646 -22.12 -10.47 21.19
CA LEU A 646 -23.08 -11.53 21.49
C LEU A 646 -24.06 -11.11 22.59
N GLN A 647 -23.57 -10.47 23.65
CA GLN A 647 -24.43 -9.92 24.71
C GLN A 647 -25.39 -8.85 24.18
N GLN A 648 -24.93 -7.97 23.28
CA GLN A 648 -25.77 -6.98 22.61
C GLN A 648 -26.81 -7.63 21.69
N PHE A 649 -26.44 -8.72 21.00
CA PHE A 649 -27.36 -9.53 20.23
C PHE A 649 -28.46 -10.12 21.12
N ILE A 650 -28.10 -10.86 22.18
CA ILE A 650 -29.07 -11.46 23.13
C ILE A 650 -29.98 -10.40 23.77
N LYS A 651 -29.42 -9.26 24.21
CA LYS A 651 -30.21 -8.16 24.79
C LYS A 651 -31.22 -7.57 23.79
N ARG A 652 -30.89 -7.50 22.49
CA ARG A 652 -31.84 -7.05 21.46
C ARG A 652 -32.99 -8.04 21.30
N GLN A 653 -32.72 -9.34 21.37
CA GLN A 653 -33.76 -10.38 21.30
C GLN A 653 -34.70 -10.34 22.51
N ARG A 654 -34.21 -9.95 23.70
CA ARG A 654 -35.00 -9.82 24.94
C ARG A 654 -35.88 -8.57 25.04
N LYS A 655 -35.77 -7.62 24.09
CA LYS A 655 -36.72 -6.51 23.92
C LYS A 655 -37.54 -6.75 22.63
N PRO A 656 -38.32 -7.84 22.55
CA PRO A 656 -38.99 -8.16 21.30
C PRO A 656 -40.03 -7.09 20.96
N GLY A 657 -40.06 -6.68 19.71
CA GLY A 657 -41.17 -5.96 19.10
C GLY A 657 -41.57 -6.66 17.80
N GLY A 658 -42.86 -6.94 17.63
CA GLY A 658 -43.44 -7.49 16.40
C GLY A 658 -43.02 -8.91 16.04
N ASN A 659 -42.82 -9.17 14.74
CA ASN A 659 -42.68 -10.48 14.07
C ASN A 659 -41.51 -11.38 14.50
N GLN A 660 -40.69 -10.99 15.47
CA GLN A 660 -39.53 -11.81 15.89
C GLN A 660 -39.92 -12.90 16.89
N LEU A 661 -41.00 -12.71 17.65
CA LEU A 661 -41.39 -13.58 18.77
C LEU A 661 -41.51 -15.06 18.38
N THR A 662 -42.13 -15.34 17.23
CA THR A 662 -42.37 -16.70 16.72
C THR A 662 -41.09 -17.44 16.33
N LEU A 663 -40.01 -16.72 16.01
CA LEU A 663 -38.76 -17.33 15.54
C LEU A 663 -37.70 -17.48 16.62
N LEU A 664 -37.85 -16.81 17.77
CA LEU A 664 -36.90 -16.84 18.88
C LEU A 664 -36.51 -18.27 19.32
N PRO A 665 -37.44 -19.24 19.44
CA PRO A 665 -37.09 -20.59 19.87
C PRO A 665 -36.06 -21.29 18.98
N PHE A 666 -35.95 -20.92 17.71
CA PHE A 666 -35.06 -21.58 16.74
C PHE A 666 -33.60 -21.12 16.80
N TYR A 667 -33.28 -20.03 17.52
CA TYR A 667 -31.91 -19.50 17.52
C TYR A 667 -31.45 -18.86 18.84
N LEU A 668 -32.35 -18.38 19.69
CA LEU A 668 -31.99 -17.75 20.95
C LEU A 668 -31.30 -18.72 21.94
N PRO A 669 -31.80 -19.97 22.14
CA PRO A 669 -31.15 -20.90 23.07
C PRO A 669 -29.69 -21.18 22.71
N ARG A 670 -29.39 -21.32 21.41
CA ARG A 670 -28.02 -21.47 20.92
C ARG A 670 -27.15 -20.26 21.27
N ALA A 671 -27.65 -19.05 21.08
CA ALA A 671 -26.89 -17.83 21.37
C ALA A 671 -26.56 -17.71 22.87
N GLU A 672 -27.47 -18.11 23.75
CA GLU A 672 -27.26 -18.13 25.20
C GLU A 672 -26.22 -19.18 25.61
N MET A 673 -26.35 -20.43 25.12
CA MET A 673 -25.31 -21.46 25.35
C MET A 673 -23.94 -21.03 24.82
N LEU A 674 -23.90 -20.37 23.67
CA LEU A 674 -22.66 -19.85 23.09
C LEU A 674 -22.03 -18.76 23.97
N PHE A 675 -22.84 -17.96 24.66
CA PHE A 675 -22.33 -16.94 25.57
C PHE A 675 -21.56 -17.57 26.73
N ASP A 676 -22.07 -18.65 27.31
CA ASP A 676 -21.42 -19.37 28.41
C ASP A 676 -20.13 -20.08 27.94
N ALA A 677 -20.20 -20.74 26.77
CA ALA A 677 -19.04 -21.38 26.15
C ALA A 677 -17.93 -20.37 25.82
N LEU A 678 -18.26 -19.21 25.25
CA LEU A 678 -17.30 -18.15 24.98
C LEU A 678 -16.78 -17.49 26.25
N SER A 679 -17.59 -17.38 27.31
CA SER A 679 -17.19 -16.79 28.59
C SER A 679 -16.13 -17.63 29.29
N SER A 680 -16.24 -18.96 29.23
CA SER A 680 -15.26 -19.92 29.76
C SER A 680 -14.07 -20.18 28.82
N LEU A 681 -14.15 -19.79 27.54
CA LEU A 681 -13.11 -20.06 26.55
C LEU A 681 -11.76 -19.41 26.90
N THR A 682 -10.71 -20.20 27.00
CA THR A 682 -9.33 -19.73 27.05
C THR A 682 -8.66 -19.92 25.69
N ALA A 683 -7.77 -19.00 25.32
CA ALA A 683 -6.96 -19.17 24.12
C ALA A 683 -6.10 -20.43 24.29
N SER A 684 -5.90 -21.22 23.23
CA SER A 684 -4.99 -22.37 23.33
C SER A 684 -3.64 -21.85 23.82
N PRO A 685 -3.01 -22.49 24.83
CA PRO A 685 -1.61 -22.25 25.09
C PRO A 685 -0.92 -22.46 23.76
N LYS A 686 -0.14 -21.48 23.30
CA LYS A 686 0.77 -21.72 22.18
C LYS A 686 1.46 -23.02 22.56
N GLN A 687 1.40 -24.05 21.69
CA GLN A 687 2.28 -25.18 21.84
C GLN A 687 3.69 -24.61 21.82
N HIS A 688 4.20 -24.33 23.01
CA HIS A 688 5.60 -24.26 23.28
C HIS A 688 6.04 -25.69 22.97
N ILE A 689 6.43 -25.92 21.72
CA ILE A 689 7.53 -26.83 21.48
C ILE A 689 8.61 -26.28 22.40
N THR A 690 8.78 -26.95 23.52
CA THR A 690 9.86 -26.78 24.48
C THR A 690 11.15 -27.17 23.77
N ASN A 691 11.56 -26.37 22.81
CA ASN A 691 12.97 -26.10 22.67
C ASN A 691 13.19 -24.82 23.46
N GLN A 692 14.02 -24.91 24.49
CA GLN A 692 14.81 -23.78 24.97
C GLN A 692 15.60 -23.22 23.77
N GLN A 693 14.93 -22.49 22.88
CA GLN A 693 15.59 -21.71 21.85
C GLN A 693 15.92 -20.38 22.51
N GLN A 694 17.20 -20.24 22.86
CA GLN A 694 17.85 -18.96 23.14
C GLN A 694 17.19 -17.86 22.31
N GLN A 695 16.61 -16.86 22.98
CA GLN A 695 16.18 -15.66 22.29
C GLN A 695 17.43 -14.99 21.72
N HIS A 696 17.47 -14.82 20.40
CA HIS A 696 18.64 -14.25 19.76
C HIS A 696 18.43 -12.74 19.64
N VAL A 697 19.25 -11.98 20.36
CA VAL A 697 19.31 -10.52 20.31
C VAL A 697 20.17 -10.10 19.12
N CYS A 698 19.68 -9.16 18.32
CA CYS A 698 20.52 -8.50 17.32
C CYS A 698 21.55 -7.64 18.05
N THR A 699 22.82 -8.00 17.94
CA THR A 699 23.91 -7.26 18.62
C THR A 699 24.11 -5.84 18.09
N GLU A 700 23.52 -5.50 16.93
CA GLU A 700 23.63 -4.17 16.33
C GLU A 700 22.47 -3.22 16.67
N CYS A 701 21.31 -3.74 17.05
CA CYS A 701 20.15 -2.90 17.37
C CYS A 701 19.34 -3.35 18.59
N GLY A 702 19.73 -4.44 19.24
CA GLY A 702 19.05 -4.99 20.42
C GLY A 702 17.73 -5.72 20.12
N SER A 703 17.37 -5.94 18.85
CA SER A 703 16.08 -6.55 18.50
C SER A 703 16.02 -8.04 18.84
N LEU A 704 14.96 -8.47 19.55
CA LEU A 704 14.76 -9.84 20.02
C LEU A 704 14.05 -10.68 18.95
N PHE A 705 14.61 -11.85 18.63
CA PHE A 705 14.04 -12.76 17.64
C PHE A 705 13.87 -14.17 18.18
N SER A 706 12.78 -14.81 17.77
CA SER A 706 12.43 -16.18 18.12
C SER A 706 13.29 -17.25 17.42
N GLY A 707 14.41 -16.88 16.80
CA GLY A 707 15.30 -17.79 16.07
C GLY A 707 16.32 -17.07 15.19
N THR A 708 17.51 -17.66 15.01
CA THR A 708 18.64 -17.09 14.23
C THR A 708 18.26 -16.70 12.79
N GLY A 709 17.32 -17.42 12.15
CA GLY A 709 16.83 -17.09 10.81
C GLY A 709 15.90 -15.87 10.72
N ALA A 710 15.21 -15.52 11.81
CA ALA A 710 14.44 -14.28 11.89
C ALA A 710 15.37 -13.09 12.19
N LEU A 711 16.34 -13.30 13.10
CA LEU A 711 17.42 -12.35 13.37
C LEU A 711 18.24 -12.06 12.11
N ARG A 712 18.62 -13.08 11.32
CA ARG A 712 19.35 -12.88 10.05
C ARG A 712 18.55 -12.12 9.01
N ARG A 713 17.24 -12.39 8.87
CA ARG A 713 16.39 -11.65 7.91
C ARG A 713 16.20 -10.20 8.33
N HIS A 714 16.12 -9.94 9.63
CA HIS A 714 16.13 -8.58 10.15
C HIS A 714 17.49 -7.91 9.91
N SER A 715 18.59 -8.58 10.25
CA SER A 715 19.95 -8.06 10.10
C SER A 715 20.36 -7.84 8.64
N GLN A 716 19.98 -8.73 7.71
CA GLN A 716 20.19 -8.54 6.26
C GLN A 716 19.35 -7.43 5.66
N LYS A 717 18.21 -7.08 6.28
CA LYS A 717 17.25 -6.13 5.72
C LYS A 717 17.35 -4.74 6.33
N HIS A 718 17.80 -4.65 7.58
CA HIS A 718 17.92 -3.42 8.36
C HIS A 718 19.37 -3.05 8.72
N HIS A 719 20.32 -3.99 8.61
CA HIS A 719 21.77 -3.78 8.83
C HIS A 719 22.59 -4.20 7.59
N ALA A 720 22.01 -4.01 6.40
CA ALA A 720 22.65 -4.33 5.12
C ALA A 720 23.93 -3.49 4.96
N GLY A 721 25.08 -4.14 5.08
CA GLY A 721 26.42 -3.52 5.06
C GLY A 721 27.20 -3.66 6.37
N ALA A 722 26.51 -3.92 7.48
CA ALA A 722 27.11 -4.01 8.81
C ALA A 722 27.07 -5.44 9.41
N CYS A 723 26.34 -6.40 8.84
CA CYS A 723 26.21 -7.76 9.40
C CYS A 723 27.55 -8.43 9.81
N LEU A 724 27.92 -8.40 11.09
CA LEU A 724 29.03 -9.16 11.71
C LEU A 724 28.62 -10.59 12.05
N PHE A 725 27.70 -11.19 11.27
CA PHE A 725 27.64 -12.65 11.28
C PHE A 725 28.91 -13.11 10.55
N PRO A 726 29.78 -13.93 11.16
CA PRO A 726 30.88 -14.51 10.43
C PRO A 726 30.29 -15.12 9.18
N LYS A 727 30.81 -14.74 8.00
CA LYS A 727 30.54 -15.52 6.79
C LYS A 727 30.83 -16.94 7.22
N GLY A 728 29.80 -17.78 7.24
CA GLY A 728 30.01 -19.18 7.56
C GLY A 728 31.07 -19.70 6.59
N PRO A 729 31.86 -20.70 6.98
CA PRO A 729 32.84 -21.29 6.08
C PRO A 729 32.16 -21.57 4.74
N ARG A 730 32.85 -21.26 3.63
CA ARG A 730 32.33 -21.54 2.30
C ARG A 730 31.92 -23.00 2.28
N PHE A 731 30.69 -23.28 1.90
CA PHE A 731 30.16 -24.63 2.03
C PHE A 731 30.95 -25.58 1.14
N ASN A 732 31.83 -26.37 1.76
CA ASN A 732 32.46 -27.52 1.15
C ASN A 732 31.66 -28.78 1.57
N PRO A 733 30.97 -29.47 0.64
CA PRO A 733 30.28 -30.73 0.91
C PRO A 733 31.16 -31.76 1.63
N LYS A 734 32.48 -31.71 1.43
CA LYS A 734 33.46 -32.69 1.89
C LYS A 734 33.91 -32.47 3.32
N LYS A 735 33.88 -31.20 3.75
CA LYS A 735 34.21 -30.79 5.13
C LYS A 735 32.98 -30.66 6.03
N HIS A 736 31.77 -30.55 5.45
CA HIS A 736 30.58 -30.16 6.21
C HIS A 736 29.41 -31.14 6.14
N ALA A 737 29.47 -32.12 5.23
CA ALA A 737 28.44 -33.14 5.09
C ALA A 737 28.97 -34.47 5.67
N LYS A 738 28.20 -35.11 6.55
CA LYS A 738 28.58 -36.39 7.15
C LYS A 738 28.43 -37.50 6.11
N ALA A 739 29.53 -38.16 5.75
CA ALA A 739 29.57 -39.28 4.79
C ALA A 739 28.84 -39.02 3.46
N GLY A 740 28.89 -37.79 2.92
CA GLY A 740 28.28 -37.46 1.63
C GLY A 740 26.74 -37.38 1.62
N ALA A 741 26.08 -37.43 2.78
CA ALA A 741 24.65 -37.14 2.91
C ALA A 741 24.44 -35.67 3.31
N PRO A 742 23.28 -35.04 3.02
CA PRO A 742 22.95 -33.67 3.45
C PRO A 742 22.68 -33.58 4.97
N GLU A 743 23.56 -34.16 5.77
CA GLU A 743 23.61 -34.14 7.23
C GLU A 743 24.83 -33.32 7.66
N CYS A 744 24.64 -32.38 8.59
CA CYS A 744 25.72 -31.51 9.04
C CYS A 744 26.70 -32.29 9.94
N ILE A 745 27.99 -32.33 9.56
CA ILE A 745 29.02 -33.05 10.35
C ILE A 745 29.17 -32.49 11.78
N ALA A 746 28.87 -31.20 11.95
CA ALA A 746 29.05 -30.49 13.22
C ALA A 746 27.91 -30.70 14.22
N CYS A 747 26.65 -30.75 13.76
CA CYS A 747 25.48 -30.86 14.63
C CYS A 747 24.64 -32.11 14.42
N GLY A 748 24.98 -32.95 13.44
CA GLY A 748 24.23 -34.17 13.11
C GLY A 748 22.82 -33.92 12.53
N HIS A 749 22.46 -32.68 12.22
CA HIS A 749 21.12 -32.38 11.72
C HIS A 749 20.99 -32.82 10.25
N GLN A 750 20.02 -33.69 9.98
CA GLN A 750 19.69 -34.13 8.62
C GLN A 750 18.82 -33.10 7.90
N PHE A 751 19.25 -32.71 6.70
CA PHE A 751 18.53 -31.80 5.83
C PHE A 751 17.95 -32.54 4.63
N ARG A 752 16.79 -32.08 4.15
CA ARG A 752 16.13 -32.65 2.97
C ARG A 752 16.90 -32.43 1.66
N SER A 753 17.90 -31.56 1.65
CA SER A 753 18.79 -31.36 0.50
C SER A 753 20.07 -30.61 0.89
N TYR A 754 21.09 -30.75 0.06
CA TYR A 754 22.34 -29.99 0.12
C TYR A 754 22.16 -28.48 0.08
N PHE A 755 21.07 -27.98 -0.52
CA PHE A 755 20.74 -26.55 -0.49
C PHE A 755 20.45 -26.06 0.94
N PHE A 756 19.71 -26.85 1.72
CA PHE A 756 19.40 -26.50 3.11
C PHE A 756 20.59 -26.70 4.03
N LEU A 757 21.44 -27.72 3.78
CA LEU A 757 22.71 -27.91 4.48
C LEU A 757 23.69 -26.77 4.18
N ARG A 758 23.86 -26.40 2.90
CA ARG A 758 24.67 -25.24 2.47
C ARG A 758 24.21 -23.96 3.16
N ARG A 759 22.89 -23.71 3.15
CA ARG A 759 22.31 -22.57 3.85
C ARG A 759 22.51 -22.68 5.36
N HIS A 760 22.55 -23.89 5.92
CA HIS A 760 22.80 -24.08 7.34
C HIS A 760 24.24 -23.72 7.74
N ILE A 761 25.22 -24.06 6.89
CA ILE A 761 26.67 -23.84 7.07
C ILE A 761 27.11 -22.43 6.69
N GLU A 762 26.87 -21.97 5.45
CA GLU A 762 27.25 -20.62 4.98
C GLU A 762 26.50 -19.53 5.73
N ALA A 763 25.29 -19.86 6.21
CA ALA A 763 24.54 -18.97 7.08
C ALA A 763 24.78 -19.24 8.57
N SER A 764 25.88 -19.90 8.96
CA SER A 764 26.36 -20.08 10.35
C SER A 764 25.23 -20.37 11.35
N THR A 765 24.21 -21.10 10.92
CA THR A 765 23.04 -21.42 11.75
C THR A 765 23.27 -22.72 12.54
N CYS A 766 24.40 -23.38 12.29
CA CYS A 766 24.88 -24.50 13.05
C CYS A 766 25.61 -24.00 14.32
N PRO A 767 25.09 -24.26 15.53
CA PRO A 767 25.73 -23.82 16.77
C PRO A 767 27.09 -24.47 17.04
N ARG A 768 27.43 -25.57 16.33
CA ARG A 768 28.70 -26.31 16.48
C ARG A 768 29.74 -26.07 15.37
N VAL A 769 29.40 -25.35 14.29
CA VAL A 769 30.37 -25.03 13.21
C VAL A 769 31.44 -24.05 13.69
N SER A 770 31.09 -23.12 14.58
CA SER A 770 32.07 -22.17 15.14
C SER A 770 33.14 -22.83 16.02
N LEU A 771 32.87 -24.03 16.57
CA LEU A 771 33.81 -24.78 17.41
C LEU A 771 34.75 -25.70 16.61
N LEU A 772 34.34 -26.14 15.41
CA LEU A 772 35.17 -26.99 14.55
C LEU A 772 36.25 -26.23 13.77
N LEU A 773 36.20 -24.88 13.78
CA LEU A 773 37.10 -24.02 13.00
C LEU A 773 38.09 -23.22 13.86
N GLN A 774 38.10 -23.42 15.17
CA GLN A 774 39.11 -22.84 16.05
C GLN A 774 40.38 -23.68 16.16
N ASN A 775 40.34 -24.92 15.68
CA ASN A 775 41.49 -25.82 15.63
C ASN A 775 41.58 -26.40 14.22
N GLN A 776 42.27 -25.72 13.31
CA GLN A 776 42.95 -26.31 12.14
C GLN A 776 43.60 -25.19 11.34
N ASP A 777 44.88 -24.96 11.65
CA ASP A 777 45.87 -24.48 10.70
C ASP A 777 45.86 -25.36 9.43
N ASP A 778 46.41 -24.80 8.36
CA ASP A 778 46.56 -25.34 7.01
C ASP A 778 47.01 -26.82 6.95
N ALA A 779 46.07 -27.74 7.11
CA ALA A 779 46.18 -29.12 6.66
C ALA A 779 45.25 -29.33 5.46
N GLU A 780 45.83 -29.66 4.31
CA GLU A 780 45.11 -30.17 3.15
C GLU A 780 44.12 -31.22 3.62
N ALA A 781 42.83 -30.97 3.40
CA ALA A 781 41.83 -31.98 3.68
C ALA A 781 42.07 -33.15 2.72
N PRO A 782 42.03 -34.40 3.22
CA PRO A 782 42.17 -35.57 2.38
C PRO A 782 41.11 -35.50 1.27
N VAL A 783 41.58 -35.65 0.02
CA VAL A 783 40.74 -35.72 -1.17
C VAL A 783 39.69 -36.81 -0.93
N THR A 784 38.43 -36.40 -0.85
CA THR A 784 37.31 -37.32 -0.59
C THR A 784 37.13 -38.29 -1.76
N GLU A 785 36.68 -39.50 -1.48
CA GLU A 785 36.41 -40.55 -2.49
C GLU A 785 35.50 -40.04 -3.64
N LEU A 786 34.57 -39.13 -3.34
CA LEU A 786 33.73 -38.44 -4.33
C LEU A 786 34.50 -37.47 -5.25
N GLU A 787 35.60 -36.86 -4.82
CA GLU A 787 36.48 -36.03 -5.67
C GLU A 787 37.27 -36.88 -6.63
N GLN A 788 37.79 -37.99 -6.15
CA GLN A 788 38.50 -38.95 -6.98
C GLN A 788 37.57 -39.51 -8.05
N LEU A 789 36.31 -39.81 -7.69
CA LEU A 789 35.28 -40.20 -8.66
C LEU A 789 34.94 -39.06 -9.64
N HIS A 790 34.82 -37.80 -9.17
CA HIS A 790 34.49 -36.67 -10.05
C HIS A 790 35.61 -36.40 -11.08
N GLU A 791 36.87 -36.42 -10.64
CA GLU A 791 38.02 -36.28 -11.55
C GLU A 791 38.16 -37.49 -12.48
N ARG A 792 37.95 -38.71 -11.98
CA ARG A 792 37.89 -39.92 -12.84
C ARG A 792 36.82 -39.79 -13.93
N ILE A 793 35.61 -39.31 -13.59
CA ILE A 793 34.53 -39.10 -14.57
C ILE A 793 34.91 -38.07 -15.62
N LYS A 794 35.57 -36.97 -15.25
CA LYS A 794 36.06 -35.95 -16.20
C LYS A 794 37.08 -36.51 -17.18
N VAL A 795 37.89 -37.47 -16.77
CA VAL A 795 38.89 -38.11 -17.63
C VAL A 795 38.27 -39.24 -18.47
N GLU A 796 37.47 -40.11 -17.86
CA GLU A 796 36.84 -41.26 -18.52
C GLU A 796 35.76 -40.83 -19.53
N ALA A 797 34.91 -39.86 -19.18
CA ALA A 797 33.85 -39.36 -20.09
C ALA A 797 34.43 -38.67 -21.32
N LEU A 798 35.63 -38.09 -21.21
CA LEU A 798 36.33 -37.50 -22.35
C LEU A 798 36.70 -38.57 -23.38
N ARG A 799 37.08 -39.77 -22.90
CA ARG A 799 37.51 -40.91 -23.73
C ARG A 799 36.33 -41.67 -24.33
N ASP A 800 35.42 -42.18 -23.47
CA ASP A 800 34.25 -42.94 -23.91
C ASP A 800 33.04 -42.70 -22.97
N PRO A 801 32.14 -41.77 -23.32
CA PRO A 801 30.95 -41.46 -22.53
C PRO A 801 30.02 -42.67 -22.32
N GLY A 802 30.00 -43.60 -23.29
CA GLY A 802 29.19 -44.80 -23.25
C GLY A 802 29.68 -45.76 -22.18
N GLN A 803 31.00 -46.03 -22.14
CA GLN A 803 31.59 -46.85 -21.09
C GLN A 803 31.54 -46.18 -19.73
N THR A 804 31.80 -44.87 -19.63
CA THR A 804 31.71 -44.15 -18.34
C THR A 804 30.31 -44.26 -17.74
N ALA A 805 29.26 -44.19 -18.55
CA ALA A 805 27.88 -44.35 -18.09
C ALA A 805 27.49 -45.81 -17.74
N MET A 806 28.29 -46.80 -18.16
CA MET A 806 28.10 -48.22 -17.83
C MET A 806 28.95 -48.69 -16.66
N ASN A 807 30.02 -47.98 -16.31
CA ASN A 807 30.88 -48.32 -15.17
C ASN A 807 30.02 -48.33 -13.88
N PRO A 808 29.87 -49.46 -13.17
CA PRO A 808 28.97 -49.58 -12.03
C PRO A 808 29.22 -48.56 -10.91
N GLU A 809 30.49 -48.22 -10.65
CA GLU A 809 30.89 -47.22 -9.65
C GLU A 809 30.45 -45.82 -10.07
N LEU A 810 30.74 -45.44 -11.32
CA LEU A 810 30.45 -44.10 -11.85
C LEU A 810 28.97 -43.92 -12.20
N GLN A 811 28.29 -45.00 -12.57
CA GLN A 811 26.88 -45.05 -12.92
C GLN A 811 26.00 -44.61 -11.75
N LEU A 812 26.24 -45.16 -10.55
CA LEU A 812 25.54 -44.76 -9.34
C LEU A 812 25.79 -43.29 -9.02
N TRP A 813 27.05 -42.86 -9.12
CA TRP A 813 27.43 -41.47 -8.89
C TRP A 813 26.75 -40.51 -9.89
N LEU A 814 26.70 -40.86 -11.18
CA LEU A 814 26.03 -40.09 -12.23
C LEU A 814 24.49 -40.07 -12.10
N MET A 815 23.89 -40.90 -11.25
CA MET A 815 22.45 -40.82 -10.94
C MET A 815 22.16 -39.86 -9.77
N GLU A 816 23.18 -39.57 -8.95
CA GLU A 816 23.05 -38.87 -7.68
C GLU A 816 23.94 -37.63 -7.58
N SER A 817 24.72 -37.30 -8.60
CA SER A 817 25.61 -36.13 -8.61
C SER A 817 25.72 -35.49 -10.00
N CYS A 818 25.99 -34.18 -10.05
CA CYS A 818 26.20 -33.43 -11.28
C CYS A 818 27.63 -33.63 -11.81
N ALA A 819 27.78 -34.11 -13.04
CA ALA A 819 29.10 -34.35 -13.65
C ALA A 819 29.88 -33.06 -13.96
N LEU A 820 29.18 -31.92 -14.15
CA LEU A 820 29.82 -30.63 -14.42
C LEU A 820 30.41 -29.99 -13.15
N CYS A 821 29.63 -29.93 -12.06
CA CYS A 821 30.00 -29.20 -10.85
C CYS A 821 30.23 -30.07 -9.60
N GLY A 822 30.04 -31.39 -9.70
CA GLY A 822 30.24 -32.34 -8.60
C GLY A 822 29.18 -32.26 -7.49
N GLN A 823 28.08 -31.52 -7.68
CA GLN A 823 27.05 -31.37 -6.67
C GLN A 823 26.19 -32.63 -6.54
N ALA A 824 26.09 -33.20 -5.34
CA ALA A 824 25.17 -34.30 -5.02
C ALA A 824 23.69 -33.84 -5.02
N LEU A 825 22.82 -34.67 -5.59
CA LEU A 825 21.43 -34.41 -5.96
C LEU A 825 20.58 -35.67 -5.70
N ALA A 826 19.35 -35.48 -5.22
CA ALA A 826 18.46 -36.59 -4.86
C ALA A 826 17.81 -37.28 -6.09
N GLY A 827 18.63 -37.97 -6.88
CA GLY A 827 18.23 -38.82 -7.99
C GLY A 827 18.06 -38.14 -9.36
N ASN A 828 17.82 -38.96 -10.38
CA ASN A 828 17.77 -38.61 -11.81
C ASN A 828 16.98 -37.34 -12.16
N LYS A 829 15.81 -37.12 -11.54
CA LYS A 829 14.97 -35.95 -11.82
C LYS A 829 15.60 -34.65 -11.30
N ALA A 830 16.27 -34.70 -10.16
CA ALA A 830 16.96 -33.56 -9.58
C ALA A 830 18.22 -33.18 -10.40
N VAL A 831 18.95 -34.17 -10.91
CA VAL A 831 20.10 -33.98 -11.80
C VAL A 831 19.73 -33.21 -13.06
N LYS A 832 18.69 -33.64 -13.80
CA LYS A 832 18.24 -32.91 -15.00
C LYS A 832 17.77 -31.49 -14.71
N GLN A 833 17.02 -31.30 -13.61
CA GLN A 833 16.57 -29.96 -13.22
C GLN A 833 17.73 -29.05 -12.83
N HIS A 834 18.77 -29.60 -12.20
CA HIS A 834 19.99 -28.88 -11.86
C HIS A 834 20.76 -28.47 -13.11
N LEU A 835 21.00 -29.38 -14.07
CA LEU A 835 21.68 -29.06 -15.33
C LEU A 835 21.00 -27.89 -16.08
N ASN A 836 19.68 -27.94 -16.23
CA ASN A 836 18.93 -26.89 -16.93
C ASN A 836 18.85 -25.55 -16.17
N ARG A 837 19.01 -25.56 -14.84
CA ARG A 837 18.87 -24.33 -14.01
C ARG A 837 20.20 -23.69 -13.64
N GLN A 838 21.23 -24.50 -13.38
CA GLN A 838 22.53 -24.04 -12.88
C GLN A 838 23.59 -24.01 -13.98
N HIS A 839 23.38 -24.74 -15.09
CA HIS A 839 24.25 -24.74 -16.26
C HIS A 839 23.49 -24.44 -17.57
N PRO A 840 22.64 -23.37 -17.62
CA PRO A 840 21.80 -23.11 -18.79
C PRO A 840 22.62 -22.81 -20.06
N GLU A 841 23.78 -22.17 -19.91
CA GLU A 841 24.66 -21.81 -21.03
C GLU A 841 25.32 -23.05 -21.65
N VAL A 842 25.82 -23.96 -20.80
CA VAL A 842 26.37 -25.25 -21.24
C VAL A 842 25.28 -26.06 -21.93
N MET A 843 24.12 -26.23 -21.30
CA MET A 843 23.00 -26.99 -21.87
C MET A 843 22.54 -26.41 -23.20
N THR A 844 22.41 -25.09 -23.35
CA THR A 844 21.98 -24.45 -24.61
C THR A 844 22.98 -24.73 -25.75
N ARG A 845 24.28 -24.74 -25.46
CA ARG A 845 25.33 -24.96 -26.48
C ARG A 845 25.50 -26.43 -26.87
N VAL A 846 25.30 -27.36 -25.93
CA VAL A 846 25.58 -28.79 -26.16
C VAL A 846 24.34 -29.59 -26.54
N GLN A 847 23.12 -29.16 -26.17
CA GLN A 847 21.88 -29.94 -26.37
C GLN A 847 21.66 -30.37 -27.84
N ALA A 848 21.95 -29.49 -28.80
CA ALA A 848 21.77 -29.78 -30.22
C ALA A 848 22.77 -30.83 -30.75
N LYS A 849 23.98 -30.90 -30.17
CA LYS A 849 25.04 -31.83 -30.57
C LYS A 849 24.94 -33.19 -29.89
N ILE A 850 24.41 -33.24 -28.67
CA ILE A 850 24.30 -34.49 -27.91
C ILE A 850 23.09 -35.35 -28.32
N SER A 851 21.99 -34.76 -28.82
CA SER A 851 20.77 -35.53 -29.16
C SER A 851 21.04 -36.67 -30.16
N PRO A 852 21.77 -36.45 -31.29
CA PRO A 852 22.14 -37.51 -32.22
C PRO A 852 23.03 -38.58 -31.58
N LYS A 853 23.99 -38.20 -30.72
CA LYS A 853 24.90 -39.11 -30.01
C LYS A 853 24.14 -40.00 -29.02
N LEU A 854 23.18 -39.44 -28.27
CA LEU A 854 22.32 -40.20 -27.37
C LEU A 854 21.45 -41.21 -28.13
N GLN A 855 20.95 -40.84 -29.32
CA GLN A 855 20.17 -41.76 -30.16
C GLN A 855 20.96 -42.97 -30.66
N GLN A 856 22.29 -42.89 -30.80
CA GLN A 856 23.12 -44.05 -31.21
C GLN A 856 23.09 -45.18 -30.17
N HIS A 857 22.93 -44.83 -28.88
CA HIS A 857 22.84 -45.81 -27.80
C HIS A 857 21.49 -46.54 -27.72
N LYS A 858 20.48 -46.17 -28.54
CA LYS A 858 19.18 -46.86 -28.58
C LYS A 858 19.31 -48.34 -28.92
N VAL A 859 20.33 -48.72 -29.70
CA VAL A 859 20.60 -50.11 -30.14
C VAL A 859 20.92 -51.02 -28.95
N MET A 860 21.43 -50.45 -27.86
CA MET A 860 21.74 -51.17 -26.62
C MET A 860 20.57 -51.23 -25.64
N MET A 861 19.38 -50.73 -26.01
CA MET A 861 18.19 -50.67 -25.15
C MET A 861 17.05 -51.51 -25.73
N LYS A 862 16.50 -52.44 -24.93
CA LYS A 862 15.34 -53.27 -25.31
C LYS A 862 14.10 -52.84 -24.53
N LYS A 863 12.97 -52.66 -25.23
CA LYS A 863 11.67 -52.34 -24.62
C LYS A 863 11.30 -53.39 -23.57
N GLY A 864 10.86 -52.95 -22.39
CA GLY A 864 10.47 -53.82 -21.26
C GLY A 864 11.63 -54.26 -20.36
N HIS A 865 12.89 -54.13 -20.79
CA HIS A 865 14.07 -54.48 -19.98
C HIS A 865 14.63 -53.25 -19.24
N PRO A 866 15.37 -53.45 -18.12
CA PRO A 866 16.08 -52.38 -17.45
C PRO A 866 17.20 -51.83 -18.36
N CYS A 867 17.30 -50.50 -18.42
CA CYS A 867 18.33 -49.80 -19.17
C CYS A 867 19.71 -50.13 -18.60
N ARG A 868 20.67 -50.50 -19.47
CA ARG A 868 22.05 -50.81 -19.06
C ARG A 868 22.78 -49.64 -18.38
N TYR A 869 22.33 -48.41 -18.61
CA TYR A 869 22.98 -47.18 -18.12
C TYR A 869 22.32 -46.57 -16.88
N CYS A 870 20.99 -46.65 -16.72
CA CYS A 870 20.31 -46.04 -15.56
C CYS A 870 19.44 -47.03 -14.76
N ARG A 871 19.41 -48.30 -15.17
CA ARG A 871 18.65 -49.41 -14.58
C ARG A 871 17.13 -49.24 -14.52
N THR A 872 16.59 -48.10 -14.97
CA THR A 872 15.14 -47.91 -15.08
C THR A 872 14.57 -48.64 -16.29
N LYS A 873 13.31 -49.09 -16.18
CA LYS A 873 12.63 -49.85 -17.23
C LYS A 873 12.49 -49.00 -18.51
N VAL A 874 12.83 -49.59 -19.66
CA VAL A 874 12.77 -48.91 -20.97
C VAL A 874 11.39 -49.10 -21.59
N ASP A 875 10.57 -48.04 -21.64
CA ASP A 875 9.26 -48.07 -22.31
C ASP A 875 9.38 -47.87 -23.84
N ALA A 876 10.28 -46.97 -24.25
CA ALA A 876 10.56 -46.66 -25.66
C ALA A 876 12.07 -46.35 -25.84
N PRO A 877 12.87 -47.21 -26.50
CA PRO A 877 14.33 -47.09 -26.57
C PRO A 877 14.85 -45.71 -27.02
N GLY A 878 14.30 -45.14 -28.11
CA GLY A 878 14.75 -43.84 -28.62
C GLY A 878 14.38 -42.66 -27.71
N ARG A 879 13.22 -42.71 -27.03
CA ARG A 879 12.84 -41.67 -26.06
C ARG A 879 13.62 -41.83 -24.76
N HIS A 880 13.92 -43.07 -24.38
CA HIS A 880 14.63 -43.38 -23.16
C HIS A 880 16.11 -43.00 -23.24
N SER A 881 16.77 -43.15 -24.40
CA SER A 881 18.18 -42.79 -24.57
C SER A 881 18.44 -41.30 -24.31
N GLU A 882 17.56 -40.42 -24.76
CA GLU A 882 17.60 -38.97 -24.46
C GLU A 882 17.22 -38.65 -23.02
N GLN A 883 16.50 -39.56 -22.35
CA GLN A 883 16.07 -39.38 -20.97
C GLN A 883 16.98 -40.07 -19.94
N CYS A 884 17.95 -40.86 -20.37
CA CYS A 884 18.85 -41.59 -19.50
C CYS A 884 19.88 -40.63 -18.86
N VAL A 885 19.83 -40.45 -17.55
CA VAL A 885 20.64 -39.43 -16.85
C VAL A 885 22.14 -39.69 -16.90
N PRO A 886 22.65 -40.90 -16.60
CA PRO A 886 24.09 -41.17 -16.68
C PRO A 886 24.67 -40.96 -18.09
N LEU A 887 23.91 -41.40 -19.10
CA LEU A 887 24.27 -41.24 -20.51
C LEU A 887 24.28 -39.76 -20.92
N LEU A 888 23.24 -39.01 -20.52
CA LEU A 888 23.15 -37.56 -20.74
C LEU A 888 24.33 -36.82 -20.10
N GLN A 889 24.65 -37.12 -18.84
CA GLN A 889 25.71 -36.43 -18.11
C GLN A 889 27.10 -36.68 -18.71
N ALA A 890 27.40 -37.91 -19.11
CA ALA A 890 28.69 -38.25 -19.73
C ALA A 890 28.89 -37.51 -21.06
N HIS A 891 27.87 -37.47 -21.92
CA HIS A 891 27.92 -36.76 -23.21
C HIS A 891 27.94 -35.23 -23.06
N VAL A 892 27.19 -34.69 -22.09
CA VAL A 892 27.24 -33.25 -21.76
C VAL A 892 28.62 -32.85 -21.28
N LEU A 893 29.24 -33.65 -20.41
CA LEU A 893 30.58 -33.38 -19.89
C LEU A 893 31.64 -33.43 -20.99
N GLN A 894 31.59 -34.46 -21.86
CA GLN A 894 32.51 -34.59 -22.99
C GLN A 894 32.42 -33.37 -23.93
N GLU A 895 31.21 -32.98 -24.35
CA GLU A 895 31.03 -31.83 -25.24
C GLU A 895 31.46 -30.52 -24.58
N ALA A 896 31.17 -30.34 -23.30
CA ALA A 896 31.54 -29.13 -22.58
C ALA A 896 33.06 -29.00 -22.45
N GLN A 897 33.77 -30.11 -22.20
CA GLN A 897 35.24 -30.13 -22.14
C GLN A 897 35.87 -29.92 -23.53
N GLN A 898 35.34 -30.55 -24.59
CA GLN A 898 35.82 -30.37 -25.96
C GLN A 898 35.67 -28.92 -26.44
N GLN A 899 34.61 -28.24 -26.01
CA GLN A 899 34.35 -26.83 -26.33
C GLN A 899 34.96 -25.85 -25.33
N ARG A 900 35.74 -26.33 -24.35
CA ARG A 900 36.34 -25.54 -23.25
C ARG A 900 35.33 -24.59 -22.58
N LEU A 901 34.11 -25.05 -22.38
CA LEU A 901 33.06 -24.27 -21.74
C LEU A 901 33.34 -24.11 -20.25
N ASP A 902 33.00 -22.95 -19.70
CA ASP A 902 33.05 -22.73 -18.26
C ASP A 902 32.02 -23.64 -17.57
N LEU A 903 32.53 -24.59 -16.78
CA LEU A 903 31.72 -25.58 -16.06
C LEU A 903 31.23 -25.05 -14.71
N THR A 904 31.61 -23.82 -14.35
CA THR A 904 31.21 -23.24 -13.07
C THR A 904 29.69 -23.04 -13.04
N PRO A 905 29.01 -23.51 -11.97
CA PRO A 905 27.58 -23.30 -11.82
C PRO A 905 27.30 -21.81 -11.62
N ARG A 906 26.24 -21.31 -12.23
CA ARG A 906 25.84 -19.89 -12.13
C ARG A 906 25.72 -19.48 -10.65
N ALA A 907 26.46 -18.45 -10.23
CA ALA A 907 26.20 -17.79 -8.96
C ALA A 907 24.75 -17.27 -8.98
N TYR A 908 24.04 -17.35 -7.84
CA TYR A 908 22.65 -16.88 -7.76
C TYR A 908 22.61 -15.34 -7.84
N GLU A 909 22.74 -14.82 -9.05
CA GLU A 909 22.53 -13.41 -9.37
C GLU A 909 21.02 -13.16 -9.43
N GLY A 910 20.49 -12.54 -8.38
CA GLY A 910 19.32 -11.68 -8.56
C GLY A 910 19.68 -10.62 -9.59
N LYS A 911 18.75 -10.35 -10.54
CA LYS A 911 18.87 -9.31 -11.57
C LYS A 911 19.68 -8.10 -11.08
N PRO A 912 20.63 -7.58 -11.87
CA PRO A 912 21.45 -6.45 -11.46
C PRO A 912 20.55 -5.22 -11.32
N ARG A 913 20.53 -4.64 -10.13
CA ARG A 913 20.28 -3.21 -9.96
C ARG A 913 21.60 -2.66 -9.44
N ALA A 914 22.17 -1.74 -10.22
CA ALA A 914 23.48 -1.15 -10.01
C ALA A 914 23.77 -0.86 -8.53
N THR A 915 24.86 -1.44 -8.03
CA THR A 915 25.48 -1.08 -6.76
C THR A 915 26.79 -0.38 -7.07
N SER A 916 26.94 0.87 -6.62
CA SER A 916 28.25 1.40 -6.27
C SER A 916 28.35 1.40 -4.75
N THR A 917 29.03 0.38 -4.26
CA THR A 917 29.59 0.25 -2.92
C THR A 917 30.71 1.25 -2.70
N THR A 918 30.74 1.91 -1.54
CA THR A 918 31.98 2.10 -0.78
C THR A 918 31.69 1.84 0.70
N SER A 919 32.46 0.92 1.26
CA SER A 919 32.38 0.43 2.63
C SER A 919 33.76 0.49 3.24
N ARG A 920 33.88 1.05 4.46
CA ARG A 920 34.73 0.66 5.63
C ARG A 920 35.30 1.87 6.38
N PRO A 921 35.73 1.75 7.66
CA PRO A 921 35.74 0.56 8.54
C PRO A 921 35.03 0.76 9.90
N ARG A 922 34.89 -0.36 10.62
CA ARG A 922 34.54 -0.49 12.04
C ARG A 922 35.80 -0.55 12.91
N GLY A 923 35.72 0.02 14.10
CA GLY A 923 36.53 -0.29 15.28
C GLY A 923 35.81 0.25 16.54
N ALA A 924 35.51 -0.63 17.50
CA ALA A 924 34.91 -0.31 18.80
C ALA A 924 36.01 0.05 19.83
N PRO A 925 35.73 0.68 21.00
CA PRO A 925 35.04 -0.01 22.12
C PRO A 925 34.11 0.88 22.98
N GLN A 926 33.26 0.25 23.80
CA GLN A 926 32.60 0.89 24.95
C GLN A 926 33.39 0.55 26.22
N ILE A 927 34.03 1.51 26.88
CA ILE A 927 34.17 1.61 28.36
C ILE A 927 34.35 3.09 28.72
N GLY A 928 33.58 3.57 29.71
CA GLY A 928 33.97 4.69 30.57
C GLY A 928 33.65 6.10 30.06
N LEU A 929 33.15 6.95 30.95
CA LEU A 929 33.29 8.40 30.83
C LEU A 929 34.79 8.72 30.84
N GLN A 930 35.41 8.81 29.66
CA GLN A 930 36.68 9.49 29.43
C GLN A 930 36.63 10.17 28.05
N VAL A 931 36.73 11.50 28.04
CA VAL A 931 37.21 12.28 26.89
C VAL A 931 38.69 11.93 26.67
N PRO A 932 39.28 11.89 25.45
CA PRO A 932 38.80 12.30 24.13
C PRO A 932 38.94 11.23 23.01
N VAL A 933 37.95 11.11 22.13
CA VAL A 933 38.22 10.77 20.72
C VAL A 933 38.46 12.11 20.05
N PHE A 934 39.68 12.39 19.58
CA PHE A 934 40.12 13.62 18.90
C PHE A 934 38.94 14.45 18.35
N VAL A 935 38.41 15.39 19.15
CA VAL A 935 37.62 16.47 18.62
C VAL A 935 38.68 17.38 18.04
N LEU A 936 38.69 17.50 16.71
CA LEU A 936 39.53 18.48 16.03
C LEU A 936 39.28 19.83 16.73
N GLU A 937 40.32 20.39 17.35
CA GLU A 937 40.20 21.63 18.12
C GLU A 937 39.65 22.72 17.18
N GLY A 938 38.52 23.34 17.54
CA GLY A 938 37.76 24.24 16.66
C GLY A 938 36.55 23.64 15.93
N PHE A 939 36.10 22.43 16.26
CA PHE A 939 34.90 21.82 15.68
C PHE A 939 33.60 22.11 16.48
N LEU A 940 32.50 22.55 15.83
CA LEU A 940 31.22 22.81 16.50
C LEU A 940 30.43 21.51 16.70
N LEU A 941 30.01 21.23 17.93
CA LEU A 941 29.13 20.10 18.25
C LEU A 941 27.65 20.48 18.12
N LEU A 942 27.14 20.49 16.88
CA LEU A 942 25.75 20.89 16.58
C LEU A 942 24.77 19.70 16.60
N ALA A 943 23.59 19.92 17.18
CA ALA A 943 22.50 18.96 17.23
C ALA A 943 21.52 19.16 16.06
N ASN A 944 21.21 18.07 15.35
CA ASN A 944 20.23 18.09 14.27
C ASN A 944 18.89 17.46 14.71
N ARG A 945 18.14 18.17 15.56
CA ARG A 945 16.84 17.69 16.10
C ARG A 945 15.66 17.90 15.15
N HIS A 946 15.77 18.83 14.20
CA HIS A 946 14.66 19.29 13.35
C HIS A 946 15.06 19.45 11.86
N ASN A 947 15.94 18.59 11.34
CA ASN A 947 16.48 18.64 9.96
C ASN A 947 17.26 19.94 9.63
N HIS A 948 18.04 20.43 10.59
CA HIS A 948 18.85 21.63 10.47
C HIS A 948 20.26 21.36 9.90
N CYS A 949 20.48 20.23 9.23
CA CYS A 949 21.81 19.89 8.68
C CYS A 949 22.34 20.96 7.71
N TYR A 950 21.46 21.61 6.93
CA TYR A 950 21.82 22.71 6.02
C TYR A 950 22.41 23.92 6.75
N ALA A 951 21.90 24.22 7.94
CA ALA A 951 22.35 25.33 8.78
C ALA A 951 23.61 24.93 9.57
N ASN A 952 23.63 23.69 10.09
CA ASN A 952 24.80 23.16 10.77
C ASN A 952 26.02 23.13 9.86
N SER A 953 25.85 22.70 8.61
CA SER A 953 26.97 22.61 7.67
C SER A 953 27.56 23.98 7.33
N ALA A 954 26.70 24.98 7.14
CA ALA A 954 27.07 26.37 6.85
C ALA A 954 27.78 27.03 8.05
N LEU A 955 27.23 26.92 9.25
CA LEU A 955 27.84 27.46 10.47
C LEU A 955 29.21 26.84 10.76
N GLN A 956 29.35 25.54 10.50
CA GLN A 956 30.59 24.81 10.72
C GLN A 956 31.71 25.25 9.77
N ILE A 957 31.43 25.49 8.49
CA ILE A 957 32.48 25.97 7.56
C ILE A 957 32.87 27.42 7.84
N LEU A 958 31.94 28.26 8.29
CA LEU A 958 32.21 29.64 8.66
C LEU A 958 33.08 29.75 9.92
N HIS A 959 32.74 28.98 10.95
CA HIS A 959 33.56 28.93 12.17
C HIS A 959 34.99 28.48 11.88
N TRP A 960 35.16 27.58 10.90
CA TRP A 960 36.45 27.02 10.58
C TRP A 960 37.41 28.01 9.92
N VAL A 961 36.89 28.88 9.06
CA VAL A 961 37.73 29.75 8.21
C VAL A 961 37.88 31.15 8.80
N MET A 962 37.00 31.56 9.71
CA MET A 962 37.13 32.88 10.34
C MET A 962 38.13 32.87 11.50
N PRO A 963 39.09 33.82 11.53
CA PRO A 963 40.00 33.98 12.67
C PRO A 963 39.21 34.21 13.96
N THR A 964 39.75 33.72 15.07
CA THR A 964 39.16 33.86 16.41
C THR A 964 38.85 35.31 16.80
N MET A 965 39.54 36.29 16.22
CA MET A 965 39.31 37.72 16.48
C MET A 965 38.22 38.38 15.62
N SER A 966 37.82 37.77 14.49
CA SER A 966 36.91 38.41 13.53
C SER A 966 35.43 38.11 13.81
N ALA A 967 35.11 36.99 14.48
CA ALA A 967 33.71 36.61 14.76
C ALA A 967 33.52 36.07 16.19
N PRO A 968 33.47 36.97 17.20
CA PRO A 968 33.34 36.60 18.62
C PRO A 968 32.11 35.70 18.89
N VAL A 969 31.03 35.91 18.14
CA VAL A 969 29.78 35.15 18.28
C VAL A 969 29.93 33.69 17.86
N LEU A 970 30.72 33.40 16.81
CA LEU A 970 30.99 32.00 16.43
C LEU A 970 31.94 31.31 17.42
N GLN A 971 32.86 32.07 18.03
CA GLN A 971 33.70 31.56 19.10
C GLN A 971 32.89 31.25 20.36
N GLU A 972 31.93 32.10 20.72
CA GLU A 972 31.02 31.86 21.83
C GLU A 972 30.11 30.65 21.56
N ALA A 973 29.63 30.51 20.33
CA ALA A 973 28.89 29.32 19.91
C ALA A 973 29.75 28.04 20.00
N TYR A 974 31.04 28.13 19.66
CA TYR A 974 31.99 27.04 19.85
C TYR A 974 32.15 26.67 21.33
N ARG A 975 32.41 27.64 22.21
CA ARG A 975 32.50 27.42 23.67
C ARG A 975 31.23 26.79 24.23
N ALA A 976 30.06 27.29 23.85
CA ALA A 976 28.78 26.72 24.24
C ALA A 976 28.62 25.28 23.75
N SER A 977 29.07 24.98 22.53
CA SER A 977 29.01 23.64 21.95
C SER A 977 29.95 22.63 22.64
N GLN A 978 31.03 23.10 23.27
CA GLN A 978 31.93 22.25 24.07
C GLN A 978 31.28 21.78 25.38
N LEU A 979 30.33 22.56 25.92
CA LEU A 979 29.61 22.23 27.14
C LEU A 979 28.36 21.37 26.88
N ALA A 980 27.68 21.58 25.75
CA ALA A 980 26.51 20.80 25.36
C ALA A 980 26.25 20.86 23.84
N ARG A 981 25.54 19.87 23.28
CA ARG A 981 25.14 19.92 21.86
C ARG A 981 24.07 21.00 21.64
N ILE A 982 24.45 22.10 21.00
CA ILE A 982 23.57 23.23 20.71
C ILE A 982 22.88 23.09 19.35
N THR A 983 21.68 23.66 19.18
CA THR A 983 20.99 23.76 17.88
C THR A 983 21.28 25.13 17.24
N PRO A 984 21.07 25.32 15.92
CA PRO A 984 21.21 26.64 15.29
C PRO A 984 20.32 27.74 15.88
N GLU A 985 19.22 27.36 16.55
CA GLU A 985 18.30 28.25 17.26
C GLU A 985 18.83 28.69 18.64
N HIS A 986 20.01 28.23 19.04
CA HIS A 986 20.58 28.56 20.34
C HIS A 986 20.79 30.08 20.47
N HIS A 987 20.44 30.63 21.64
CA HIS A 987 20.45 32.08 21.89
C HIS A 987 21.79 32.76 21.57
N VAL A 988 22.92 32.05 21.74
CA VAL A 988 24.27 32.55 21.39
C VAL A 988 24.40 32.90 19.90
N LEU A 989 23.70 32.19 19.00
CA LEU A 989 23.75 32.43 17.56
C LEU A 989 22.72 33.47 17.07
N SER A 990 21.83 33.93 17.95
CA SER A 990 20.67 34.78 17.61
C SER A 990 21.02 36.06 16.85
N ALA A 991 22.20 36.64 17.13
CA ALA A 991 22.69 37.84 16.44
C ALA A 991 23.01 37.58 14.96
N ILE A 992 23.48 36.39 14.61
CA ILE A 992 23.91 36.02 13.24
C ILE A 992 22.74 35.49 12.42
N ILE A 993 21.84 34.71 13.02
CA ILE A 993 20.65 34.14 12.33
C ILE A 993 19.49 35.13 12.21
N ARG A 994 19.70 36.41 12.58
CA ARG A 994 18.67 37.44 12.55
C ARG A 994 18.16 37.62 11.12
N GLY A 995 16.86 37.35 10.92
CA GLY A 995 16.23 37.39 9.60
C GLY A 995 15.93 36.00 9.01
N TRP A 996 16.43 34.91 9.63
CA TRP A 996 16.09 33.54 9.27
C TRP A 996 15.11 32.91 10.27
N THR A 997 14.09 32.18 9.78
CA THR A 997 13.11 31.50 10.63
C THR A 997 13.19 29.99 10.47
N PHE A 998 13.50 29.29 11.56
CA PHE A 998 13.48 27.84 11.61
C PHE A 998 12.04 27.33 11.76
N ASP A 999 11.55 26.61 10.74
CA ASP A 999 10.18 26.06 10.70
C ASP A 999 10.13 24.52 10.81
N GLY A 1000 11.27 23.91 11.14
CA GLY A 1000 11.47 22.47 11.24
C GLY A 1000 11.55 21.73 9.90
N SER A 1001 11.59 22.46 8.78
CA SER A 1001 11.85 21.92 7.43
C SER A 1001 13.33 22.04 7.07
N GLN A 1002 13.75 21.27 6.07
CA GLN A 1002 15.09 21.40 5.50
C GLN A 1002 15.07 22.45 4.38
N HIS A 1003 16.09 23.31 4.38
CA HIS A 1003 16.23 24.42 3.46
C HIS A 1003 17.58 24.37 2.73
N ASP A 1004 17.78 25.26 1.77
CA ASP A 1004 19.02 25.35 1.02
C ASP A 1004 20.14 25.93 1.88
N SER A 1005 21.29 25.25 1.92
CA SER A 1005 22.48 25.71 2.65
C SER A 1005 23.08 26.99 2.04
N ALA A 1006 22.95 27.19 0.71
CA ALA A 1006 23.42 28.41 0.04
C ALA A 1006 22.57 29.62 0.44
N GLU A 1007 21.25 29.46 0.46
CA GLU A 1007 20.30 30.51 0.86
C GLU A 1007 20.48 30.89 2.34
N PHE A 1008 20.60 29.89 3.21
CA PHE A 1008 20.88 30.11 4.62
C PHE A 1008 22.22 30.83 4.83
N LEU A 1009 23.27 30.42 4.12
CA LEU A 1009 24.58 31.04 4.20
C LEU A 1009 24.49 32.52 3.80
N SER A 1010 23.95 32.84 2.63
CA SER A 1010 23.77 34.22 2.15
C SER A 1010 22.98 35.09 3.14
N ALA A 1011 21.97 34.54 3.81
CA ALA A 1011 21.18 35.27 4.80
C ALA A 1011 21.99 35.66 6.04
N ILE A 1012 23.00 34.87 6.43
CA ILE A 1012 23.78 35.11 7.64
C ILE A 1012 25.10 35.84 7.40
N LEU A 1013 25.68 35.80 6.19
CA LEU A 1013 26.95 36.49 5.89
C LEU A 1013 26.87 38.00 6.15
N LEU A 1014 25.72 38.62 5.88
CA LEU A 1014 25.49 40.06 6.10
C LEU A 1014 25.51 40.47 7.59
N ASN A 1015 25.29 39.50 8.48
CA ASN A 1015 25.26 39.73 9.93
C ASN A 1015 26.61 39.44 10.61
N LEU A 1016 27.63 39.05 9.86
CA LEU A 1016 28.96 38.73 10.37
C LEU A 1016 29.90 39.93 10.25
N PRO A 1017 30.29 40.58 11.36
CA PRO A 1017 31.23 41.69 11.33
C PRO A 1017 32.62 41.21 10.87
N GLY A 1018 33.30 42.01 10.03
CA GLY A 1018 34.69 41.75 9.64
C GLY A 1018 34.91 40.72 8.51
N MET A 1019 33.84 40.17 7.93
CA MET A 1019 33.93 39.34 6.73
C MET A 1019 33.50 40.15 5.51
N GLN A 1020 34.47 40.65 4.75
CA GLN A 1020 34.22 41.23 3.43
C GLN A 1020 33.99 40.08 2.45
N VAL A 1021 32.80 40.05 1.88
CA VAL A 1021 32.37 39.02 0.94
C VAL A 1021 32.62 39.54 -0.46
N CYS A 1022 33.25 38.73 -1.33
CA CYS A 1022 33.51 39.12 -2.71
C CYS A 1022 32.22 39.58 -3.41
N SER A 1023 32.30 40.73 -4.04
CA SER A 1023 31.40 41.17 -5.09
C SER A 1023 31.98 40.81 -6.45
N TRP A 1024 31.09 40.57 -7.40
CA TRP A 1024 31.43 40.30 -8.79
C TRP A 1024 30.54 41.12 -9.70
N GLU A 1025 31.06 41.40 -10.89
CA GLU A 1025 30.37 42.15 -11.95
C GLU A 1025 30.52 41.41 -13.27
N THR A 1026 29.67 41.78 -14.23
CA THR A 1026 29.84 41.40 -15.64
C THR A 1026 30.12 42.65 -16.46
N ARG A 1027 31.19 42.63 -17.27
CA ARG A 1027 31.60 43.77 -18.09
C ARG A 1027 31.56 43.44 -19.58
N SER A 1028 30.87 44.28 -20.36
CA SER A 1028 30.91 44.28 -21.83
C SER A 1028 31.90 45.34 -22.34
N PRO A 1029 32.89 45.01 -23.18
CA PRO A 1029 33.82 45.99 -23.75
C PRO A 1029 33.11 46.92 -24.75
N MET A 1030 33.45 48.22 -24.73
CA MET A 1030 33.00 49.24 -25.69
C MET A 1030 34.21 49.97 -26.32
N GLU A 1031 34.01 50.72 -27.41
CA GLU A 1031 35.08 51.45 -28.13
C GLU A 1031 35.89 52.43 -27.23
N ALA A 1032 35.31 52.89 -26.11
CA ALA A 1032 35.99 53.68 -25.08
C ALA A 1032 35.54 53.30 -23.66
N GLY A 1033 35.90 52.10 -23.19
CA GLY A 1033 35.66 51.64 -21.82
C GLY A 1033 34.86 50.33 -21.72
N TYR A 1034 34.00 50.22 -20.72
CA TYR A 1034 33.15 49.05 -20.49
C TYR A 1034 31.78 49.43 -19.90
N VAL A 1035 30.80 48.53 -20.03
CA VAL A 1035 29.50 48.63 -19.37
C VAL A 1035 29.36 47.50 -18.37
N VAL A 1036 28.88 47.80 -17.16
CA VAL A 1036 28.50 46.79 -16.17
C VAL A 1036 27.08 46.33 -16.45
N ASP A 1037 26.91 45.06 -16.83
CA ASP A 1037 25.60 44.49 -17.18
C ASP A 1037 24.88 43.91 -15.94
N GLU A 1038 25.60 43.19 -15.08
CA GLU A 1038 25.10 42.59 -13.84
C GLU A 1038 26.13 42.75 -12.71
N GLU A 1039 25.64 42.85 -11.47
CA GLU A 1039 26.46 42.87 -10.25
C GLU A 1039 25.85 41.94 -9.20
N GLY A 1040 26.69 41.30 -8.39
CA GLY A 1040 26.25 40.36 -7.37
C GLY A 1040 27.22 40.21 -6.19
N LEU A 1041 26.73 39.57 -5.13
CA LEU A 1041 27.52 39.19 -3.94
C LEU A 1041 27.72 37.68 -3.90
N SER A 1042 28.68 37.20 -3.10
CA SER A 1042 28.88 35.76 -2.92
C SER A 1042 27.68 35.07 -2.23
N PRO A 1043 27.46 33.76 -2.48
CA PRO A 1043 28.27 32.85 -3.28
C PRO A 1043 28.19 33.12 -4.79
N ILE A 1044 29.32 33.00 -5.48
CA ILE A 1044 29.42 33.05 -6.95
C ILE A 1044 28.88 31.73 -7.50
N PHE A 1045 27.78 31.80 -8.26
CA PHE A 1045 27.16 30.62 -8.86
C PHE A 1045 27.82 30.31 -10.20
N LEU A 1046 28.50 29.16 -10.27
CA LEU A 1046 29.10 28.69 -11.53
C LEU A 1046 28.02 28.14 -12.48
N ALA A 1047 28.26 28.23 -13.79
CA ALA A 1047 27.32 27.76 -14.81
C ALA A 1047 27.58 26.29 -15.20
N ALA A 1048 26.56 25.63 -15.76
CA ALA A 1048 26.66 24.32 -16.40
C ALA A 1048 26.92 24.49 -17.92
N PRO A 1049 27.54 23.51 -18.63
CA PRO A 1049 27.87 22.14 -18.21
C PRO A 1049 29.13 22.02 -17.34
N PHE A 1050 29.26 20.91 -16.62
CA PHE A 1050 30.45 20.64 -15.80
C PHE A 1050 31.69 20.37 -16.66
N ALA A 1051 32.81 21.02 -16.33
CA ALA A 1051 34.12 20.75 -16.90
C ALA A 1051 34.83 19.59 -16.17
N ALA A 1052 36.00 19.19 -16.66
CA ALA A 1052 36.79 18.09 -16.09
C ALA A 1052 37.32 18.40 -14.67
N ASP A 1053 37.53 19.68 -14.37
CA ASP A 1053 38.04 20.16 -13.07
C ASP A 1053 37.46 21.54 -12.72
N LEU A 1054 37.63 21.95 -11.46
CA LEU A 1054 37.03 23.18 -10.93
C LEU A 1054 37.65 24.45 -11.51
N GLN A 1055 38.97 24.48 -11.77
CA GLN A 1055 39.61 25.62 -12.42
C GLN A 1055 39.04 25.85 -13.82
N ALA A 1056 38.81 24.79 -14.59
CA ALA A 1056 38.17 24.91 -15.91
C ALA A 1056 36.75 25.49 -15.82
N MET A 1057 35.99 25.21 -14.75
CA MET A 1057 34.69 25.83 -14.53
C MET A 1057 34.77 27.31 -14.18
N ILE A 1058 35.77 27.72 -13.39
CA ILE A 1058 36.02 29.14 -13.09
C ILE A 1058 36.40 29.89 -14.38
N ASN A 1059 37.26 29.29 -15.21
CA ASN A 1059 37.62 29.85 -16.51
C ASN A 1059 36.40 29.97 -17.43
N GLN A 1060 35.50 28.99 -17.43
CA GLN A 1060 34.24 29.05 -18.19
C GLN A 1060 33.26 30.10 -17.65
N TRP A 1061 33.22 30.32 -16.34
CA TRP A 1061 32.43 31.39 -15.75
C TRP A 1061 32.97 32.76 -16.16
N SER A 1062 34.30 32.93 -16.16
CA SER A 1062 34.94 34.20 -16.52
C SER A 1062 34.88 34.52 -18.01
N ASN A 1063 35.13 33.53 -18.88
CA ASN A 1063 35.23 33.68 -20.33
C ASN A 1063 33.87 33.79 -21.05
N GLN A 1064 32.81 34.18 -20.35
CA GLN A 1064 31.51 34.45 -20.96
C GLN A 1064 31.49 35.85 -21.60
N THR A 1065 30.49 36.13 -22.41
CA THR A 1065 30.22 37.48 -22.92
C THR A 1065 28.82 37.87 -22.46
N PRO A 1066 28.68 38.86 -21.55
CA PRO A 1066 29.71 39.71 -20.94
C PRO A 1066 30.74 38.96 -20.06
N VAL A 1067 31.95 39.52 -19.90
CA VAL A 1067 33.04 38.91 -19.11
C VAL A 1067 32.69 38.99 -17.63
N HIS A 1068 32.86 37.89 -16.89
CA HIS A 1068 32.58 37.86 -15.45
C HIS A 1068 33.88 37.86 -14.66
N ALA A 1069 33.99 38.74 -13.66
CA ALA A 1069 35.10 38.70 -12.71
C ALA A 1069 34.72 39.38 -11.39
N MET A 1070 35.56 39.14 -10.38
CA MET A 1070 35.45 39.82 -9.10
C MET A 1070 35.85 41.29 -9.23
N ILE A 1071 35.22 42.15 -8.43
CA ILE A 1071 35.56 43.59 -8.40
C ILE A 1071 36.89 43.81 -7.67
N THR A 1072 37.07 43.10 -6.55
CA THR A 1072 38.26 43.18 -5.70
C THR A 1072 38.69 41.79 -5.24
N ALA A 1073 39.99 41.58 -5.07
CA ALA A 1073 40.56 40.37 -4.49
C ALA A 1073 40.31 40.36 -2.96
N GLU A 1074 39.08 40.12 -2.54
CA GLU A 1074 38.74 40.02 -1.13
C GLU A 1074 39.34 38.75 -0.50
N ARG A 1075 39.54 38.79 0.82
CA ARG A 1075 40.18 37.70 1.56
C ARG A 1075 39.48 36.34 1.41
N PHE A 1076 38.15 36.31 1.27
CA PHE A 1076 37.38 35.06 1.17
C PHE A 1076 36.40 35.09 0.01
N ALA A 1077 36.42 34.03 -0.82
CA ALA A 1077 35.47 33.82 -1.90
C ALA A 1077 34.65 32.54 -1.66
N ILE A 1078 33.36 32.57 -2.00
CA ILE A 1078 32.48 31.40 -1.88
C ILE A 1078 31.95 31.04 -3.26
N LEU A 1079 32.15 29.80 -3.69
CA LEU A 1079 31.65 29.28 -4.97
C LEU A 1079 30.50 28.31 -4.73
N ALA A 1080 29.42 28.46 -5.48
CA ALA A 1080 28.29 27.54 -5.52
C ALA A 1080 28.28 26.78 -6.85
N LEU A 1081 28.27 25.45 -6.77
CA LEU A 1081 28.22 24.60 -7.96
C LEU A 1081 26.76 24.38 -8.39
N PRO A 1082 26.47 24.39 -9.71
CA PRO A 1082 25.13 24.21 -10.27
C PRO A 1082 24.69 22.74 -10.23
N ARG A 1083 24.63 22.14 -9.04
CA ARG A 1083 24.22 20.75 -8.82
C ARG A 1083 22.73 20.54 -9.08
N TYR A 1084 21.93 21.59 -9.01
CA TYR A 1084 20.48 21.54 -9.14
C TYR A 1084 20.05 22.46 -10.29
N VAL A 1085 19.93 21.88 -11.49
CA VAL A 1085 19.47 22.58 -12.71
C VAL A 1085 18.34 21.74 -13.32
N GLY A 1086 17.13 22.28 -13.41
CA GLY A 1086 15.96 21.56 -13.92
C GLY A 1086 15.32 20.59 -12.89
N ALA A 1087 14.93 19.39 -13.32
CA ALA A 1087 14.08 18.46 -12.55
C ALA A 1087 14.83 17.45 -11.64
N GLY A 1088 16.16 17.57 -11.49
CA GLY A 1088 16.95 16.65 -10.67
C GLY A 1088 18.38 17.10 -10.43
N LYS A 1089 19.11 16.36 -9.59
CA LYS A 1089 20.50 16.64 -9.24
C LYS A 1089 21.48 16.12 -10.28
N ASN A 1090 22.49 16.93 -10.61
CA ASN A 1090 23.65 16.52 -11.39
C ASN A 1090 24.83 16.15 -10.48
N SER A 1091 25.03 14.84 -10.30
CA SER A 1091 26.11 14.25 -9.49
C SER A 1091 27.37 13.89 -10.28
N SER A 1092 27.58 14.49 -11.46
CA SER A 1092 28.80 14.25 -12.23
C SER A 1092 30.04 14.68 -11.42
N PRO A 1093 31.06 13.82 -11.27
CA PRO A 1093 32.23 14.15 -10.46
C PRO A 1093 33.05 15.26 -11.12
N ILE A 1094 33.57 16.18 -10.31
CA ILE A 1094 34.44 17.28 -10.74
C ILE A 1094 35.70 17.22 -9.90
N ARG A 1095 36.87 17.25 -10.54
CA ARG A 1095 38.15 17.25 -9.83
C ARG A 1095 38.34 18.58 -9.12
N LEU A 1096 38.61 18.54 -7.81
CA LEU A 1096 38.84 19.70 -6.96
C LEU A 1096 40.35 19.92 -6.80
N GLN A 1097 40.80 21.12 -7.15
CA GLN A 1097 42.17 21.59 -6.88
C GLN A 1097 42.23 22.31 -5.52
N GLU A 1098 43.39 22.20 -4.85
CA GLU A 1098 43.61 22.87 -3.57
C GLU A 1098 43.98 24.34 -3.70
N THR A 1099 44.55 24.72 -4.84
CA THR A 1099 44.85 26.10 -5.21
C THR A 1099 44.10 26.39 -6.51
N LEU A 1100 43.39 27.51 -6.54
CA LEU A 1100 42.57 27.97 -7.65
C LEU A 1100 42.91 29.42 -7.95
N SER A 1101 42.96 29.80 -9.22
CA SER A 1101 43.10 31.19 -9.63
C SER A 1101 41.72 31.77 -9.94
N LEU A 1102 41.35 32.87 -9.29
CA LEU A 1102 40.10 33.60 -9.53
C LEU A 1102 40.38 34.92 -10.28
N PRO A 1103 39.52 35.30 -11.24
CA PRO A 1103 39.68 36.51 -12.04
C PRO A 1103 39.17 37.74 -11.28
N VAL A 1104 39.93 38.84 -11.32
CA VAL A 1104 39.60 40.14 -10.75
C VAL A 1104 39.81 41.21 -11.82
N PHE A 1105 38.85 42.11 -11.99
CA PHE A 1105 38.98 43.20 -12.97
C PHE A 1105 40.11 44.16 -12.61
N GLU A 1106 40.89 44.57 -13.61
CA GLU A 1106 41.81 45.70 -13.47
C GLU A 1106 41.03 47.03 -13.46
N ALA A 1107 41.59 48.04 -12.79
CA ALA A 1107 40.88 49.28 -12.45
C ALA A 1107 40.32 50.04 -13.68
N GLU A 1108 40.98 49.93 -14.84
CA GLU A 1108 40.61 50.63 -16.08
C GLU A 1108 40.37 49.63 -17.23
N GLY A 1109 39.25 48.91 -17.20
CA GLY A 1109 38.79 48.12 -18.34
C GLY A 1109 38.10 46.79 -18.03
N SER A 1110 38.10 45.91 -19.02
CA SER A 1110 37.67 44.50 -18.94
C SER A 1110 38.84 43.53 -18.81
N ALA A 1111 40.07 44.04 -18.69
CA ALA A 1111 41.26 43.24 -18.44
C ALA A 1111 41.19 42.55 -17.07
N LEU A 1112 41.75 41.34 -17.00
CA LEU A 1112 41.64 40.45 -15.83
C LEU A 1112 43.03 40.17 -15.25
N SER A 1113 43.17 40.42 -13.95
CA SER A 1113 44.25 39.90 -13.13
C SER A 1113 43.78 38.61 -12.44
N TRP A 1114 44.65 37.60 -12.33
CA TRP A 1114 44.32 36.31 -11.73
C TRP A 1114 45.01 36.16 -10.38
N HIS A 1115 44.21 35.98 -9.33
CA HIS A 1115 44.68 35.90 -7.95
C HIS A 1115 44.57 34.48 -7.43
N SER A 1116 45.58 34.01 -6.69
CA SER A 1116 45.63 32.63 -6.17
C SER A 1116 44.87 32.50 -4.86
N PHE A 1117 43.95 31.53 -4.79
CA PHE A 1117 43.15 31.21 -3.62
C PHE A 1117 43.34 29.76 -3.21
N SER A 1118 43.42 29.52 -1.91
CA SER A 1118 43.46 28.18 -1.31
C SER A 1118 42.05 27.71 -0.94
N LEU A 1119 41.70 26.49 -1.35
CA LEU A 1119 40.47 25.84 -0.90
C LEU A 1119 40.59 25.43 0.58
N ARG A 1120 39.70 25.95 1.43
CA ARG A 1120 39.74 25.79 2.90
C ARG A 1120 38.60 24.97 3.47
N ALA A 1121 37.39 25.12 2.93
CA ALA A 1121 36.22 24.39 3.40
C ALA A 1121 35.17 24.24 2.30
N GLY A 1122 34.13 23.44 2.53
CA GLY A 1122 33.01 23.30 1.61
C GLY A 1122 31.81 22.60 2.21
N VAL A 1123 30.67 22.65 1.51
CA VAL A 1123 29.46 21.92 1.88
C VAL A 1123 29.17 20.86 0.82
N ILE A 1124 28.92 19.64 1.29
CA ILE A 1124 28.49 18.51 0.47
C ILE A 1124 27.03 18.23 0.77
N HIS A 1125 26.24 17.96 -0.26
CA HIS A 1125 24.82 17.70 -0.11
C HIS A 1125 24.47 16.36 -0.75
N ILE A 1126 23.87 15.45 0.03
CA ILE A 1126 23.53 14.07 -0.35
C ILE A 1126 22.00 13.92 -0.47
N GLY A 1127 21.34 14.91 -1.06
CA GLY A 1127 19.92 14.88 -1.40
C GLY A 1127 19.69 14.87 -2.91
N GLU A 1128 18.46 14.60 -3.34
CA GLU A 1128 18.00 14.73 -4.74
C GLU A 1128 17.49 16.16 -5.04
N GLU A 1129 17.10 16.91 -3.99
CA GLU A 1129 16.60 18.29 -4.03
C GLU A 1129 17.23 19.08 -2.87
N THR A 1130 17.44 20.40 -3.01
CA THR A 1130 18.03 21.27 -1.96
C THR A 1130 17.26 21.24 -0.64
N THR A 1131 15.94 21.00 -0.67
CA THR A 1131 15.08 20.91 0.53
C THR A 1131 14.93 19.49 1.08
N SER A 1132 15.72 18.52 0.61
CA SER A 1132 15.70 17.14 1.09
C SER A 1132 17.10 16.52 1.14
N GLY A 1133 17.26 15.35 1.78
CA GLY A 1133 18.55 14.69 1.94
C GLY A 1133 19.35 15.22 3.14
N HIS A 1134 20.68 15.23 3.05
CA HIS A 1134 21.55 15.55 4.18
C HIS A 1134 22.76 16.37 3.76
N TYR A 1135 23.10 17.41 4.53
CA TYR A 1135 24.26 18.27 4.30
C TYR A 1135 25.41 17.90 5.25
N ARG A 1136 26.64 17.98 4.76
CA ARG A 1136 27.88 17.69 5.50
C ARG A 1136 28.93 18.76 5.21
N SER A 1137 29.82 19.01 6.16
CA SER A 1137 30.90 19.99 5.99
C SER A 1137 32.22 19.31 5.64
N LEU A 1138 32.87 19.82 4.61
CA LEU A 1138 34.24 19.49 4.23
C LEU A 1138 35.17 20.56 4.80
N ILE A 1139 36.23 20.14 5.47
CA ILE A 1139 37.07 21.02 6.28
C ILE A 1139 38.55 20.67 6.07
N ARG A 1140 39.40 21.69 5.89
CA ARG A 1140 40.87 21.51 5.72
C ARG A 1140 41.63 21.95 6.97
N THR A 1141 42.51 21.09 7.48
CA THR A 1141 43.56 21.47 8.44
C THR A 1141 44.87 21.79 7.70
N ALA A 1142 45.96 22.12 8.41
CA ALA A 1142 47.25 22.43 7.77
C ALA A 1142 47.76 21.33 6.81
N THR A 1143 47.40 20.05 7.04
CA THR A 1143 47.95 18.91 6.27
C THR A 1143 46.92 17.88 5.79
N GLN A 1144 45.63 17.98 6.19
CA GLN A 1144 44.65 16.92 5.93
C GLN A 1144 43.20 17.42 5.77
N TRP A 1145 42.40 16.70 4.98
CA TRP A 1145 40.97 16.96 4.76
C TRP A 1145 40.09 16.10 5.67
N PHE A 1146 39.04 16.71 6.22
CA PHE A 1146 38.08 16.08 7.11
C PHE A 1146 36.65 16.30 6.63
N LEU A 1147 35.82 15.27 6.79
CA LEU A 1147 34.40 15.30 6.53
C LEU A 1147 33.64 15.25 7.85
N ALA A 1148 33.04 16.38 8.19
CA ALA A 1148 32.24 16.57 9.38
C ALA A 1148 30.77 16.24 9.14
N ASP A 1149 30.11 15.73 10.18
CA ASP A 1149 28.72 15.30 10.14
C ASP A 1149 28.03 15.60 11.47
N ASP A 1150 26.72 15.78 11.42
CA ASP A 1150 25.93 16.14 12.60
C ASP A 1150 26.09 15.10 13.71
N SER A 1151 26.40 15.57 14.93
CA SER A 1151 26.49 14.71 16.12
C SER A 1151 27.50 13.55 16.02
N ARG A 1152 28.46 13.60 15.09
CA ARG A 1152 29.54 12.62 14.91
C ARG A 1152 30.90 13.33 14.82
N PRO A 1153 31.98 12.72 15.30
CA PRO A 1153 33.31 13.28 15.12
C PRO A 1153 33.70 13.34 13.63
N PRO A 1154 34.45 14.35 13.20
CA PRO A 1154 34.90 14.48 11.81
C PRO A 1154 35.83 13.31 11.41
N THR A 1155 35.69 12.83 10.17
CA THR A 1155 36.48 11.71 9.64
C THR A 1155 37.43 12.17 8.54
N VAL A 1156 38.68 11.72 8.56
CA VAL A 1156 39.65 11.96 7.48
C VAL A 1156 39.07 11.53 6.13
N CYS A 1157 39.27 12.34 5.10
CA CYS A 1157 38.83 12.05 3.73
C CYS A 1157 39.87 12.52 2.69
N ASN A 1158 39.77 11.99 1.47
CA ASN A 1158 40.52 12.48 0.32
C ASN A 1158 39.65 13.49 -0.45
N LEU A 1159 40.15 14.69 -0.72
CA LEU A 1159 39.42 15.78 -1.40
C LEU A 1159 38.75 15.32 -2.72
N ASN A 1160 39.39 14.41 -3.44
CA ASN A 1160 38.92 13.91 -4.74
C ASN A 1160 38.17 12.56 -4.67
N ASP A 1161 37.67 12.17 -3.49
CA ASP A 1161 36.78 11.01 -3.35
C ASP A 1161 35.49 11.20 -4.17
N PRO A 1162 34.98 10.16 -4.88
CA PRO A 1162 33.72 10.22 -5.62
C PRO A 1162 32.51 10.72 -4.81
N LEU A 1163 32.47 10.45 -3.51
CA LEU A 1163 31.42 10.94 -2.61
C LEU A 1163 31.45 12.46 -2.49
N ILE A 1164 32.63 13.07 -2.54
CA ILE A 1164 32.83 14.53 -2.42
C ILE A 1164 32.66 15.17 -3.79
N THR A 1165 33.42 14.72 -4.78
CA THR A 1165 33.46 15.31 -6.13
C THR A 1165 32.13 15.27 -6.87
N GLY A 1166 31.25 14.30 -6.57
CA GLY A 1166 29.90 14.20 -7.12
C GLY A 1166 28.80 14.89 -6.30
N ASN A 1167 29.10 15.40 -5.10
CA ASN A 1167 28.08 15.95 -4.19
C ASN A 1167 28.46 17.30 -3.56
N VAL A 1168 29.66 17.82 -3.84
CA VAL A 1168 30.08 19.14 -3.40
C VAL A 1168 29.18 20.22 -4.01
N TYR A 1169 28.70 21.11 -3.16
CA TYR A 1169 27.67 22.08 -3.46
C TYR A 1169 28.15 23.52 -3.21
N LEU A 1170 28.85 23.76 -2.10
CA LEU A 1170 29.50 25.04 -1.80
C LEU A 1170 30.99 24.82 -1.52
N LEU A 1171 31.82 25.80 -1.88
CA LEU A 1171 33.26 25.83 -1.61
C LEU A 1171 33.63 27.20 -1.05
N LEU A 1172 34.49 27.21 -0.04
CA LEU A 1172 35.00 28.41 0.61
C LEU A 1172 36.51 28.48 0.41
N LEU A 1173 36.94 29.57 -0.23
CA LEU A 1173 38.29 29.86 -0.67
C LEU A 1173 38.87 31.02 0.13
N GLU A 1174 40.17 30.97 0.43
CA GLU A 1174 40.91 32.05 1.09
C GLU A 1174 42.05 32.54 0.19
N LEU A 1175 42.17 33.85 -0.01
CA LEU A 1175 43.21 34.47 -0.82
C LEU A 1175 44.59 34.14 -0.25
N GLN A 1176 45.52 33.69 -1.09
CA GLN A 1176 46.92 33.52 -0.71
C GLN A 1176 47.56 34.92 -0.62
N GLN A 1177 48.11 35.25 0.55
CA GLN A 1177 48.96 36.42 0.69
C GLN A 1177 50.35 36.03 0.16
N ASP A 1178 50.85 36.76 -0.83
CA ASP A 1178 52.22 36.62 -1.34
C ASP A 1178 53.25 37.05 -0.28
#